data_AF-A0A2M8CTE3-F1
#
_entry.id   AF-A0A2M8CTE3-F1
#
_cell.length_a   1.000
_cell.length_b   1.000
_cell.length_c   1.000
_cell.angle_alpha   90.00
_cell.angle_beta   90.00
_cell.angle_gamma   90.00
#
_symmetry.space_group_name_H-M   'P 1'
#
loop_
_entity.id
_entity.type
_entity.pdbx_description
1 polymer ?
#
loop_
_entity_poly.entity_id
_entity_poly.type
_entity_poly.pdbx_seq_one_letter_code
_entity_poly.pdbx_strand_id
1 'polypeptide(L)'
;MAGRGVDIKLGGELAEEIISAVNRILRKNGYNDPYDMRPQEQREALLKMTSADFGLYDAEAQHFLQYFDDMETVRTLGGLHVIGSERHEARRIDNQLRGRAARQGDPGSSRFYLSLEDDLMRMFGGEQVNNLMQRFQLDDDFPLEARLVGNIIEGSQHRVEGSNFDMRKHLLEYDDVLNAQRARIYSQRDRVFLKENLAEDVLELLRTEIAARVPIAMKDEEGPWKLMAWLDQTQPTFYAANGELYPSYSMRLLLNEIDLANLNASLLTIVRRAVEAEQEHIINAIEHSFTSAESALETQLQERADLLSTALEGFRDSEEKKRPQEMLEELTSLVSVPLRLTSEQLRTLTTDPQSLEDELYQQAATQLTGIAINRLLGGIELRLNEPFPARSSLDTSDWTAALSQLRAGVEEMLQNRHERLTGETSPMSREIETLLTRSEASGRDESTRMRILGSLPIARRAFYDKNHRQVTQDFTRFTYTFLAAQLAKENTSEGDIFTHLAKGLKSLEEAWGSVEFIRLGQNAVKLADFNLPAESLRALSPDTALSSLSAEQKSTLRATLGAHTINGFFRSVLLRVISELWVEYLTNVEALRVSIGLEAYAQRDPLVQYKGKASEMFQGLLAEIRAGAVSNLFVYRPRVATQVSEAPNAPAGTAETQAVSPAVSSDLPESDGYAGRKRHKKR
;
A
#
# COMPACT_ATOMS: atom_id res chain seq x y z
N MET A 1 3.58 -33.71 -27.12
CA MET A 1 4.28 -33.61 -28.42
C MET A 1 5.80 -33.44 -28.22
N ALA A 2 6.50 -34.51 -27.83
CA ALA A 2 7.97 -34.50 -27.78
C ALA A 2 8.58 -34.32 -29.20
N GLY A 3 9.81 -33.81 -29.29
CA GLY A 3 10.48 -33.55 -30.58
C GLY A 3 9.75 -32.52 -31.44
N ARG A 4 9.11 -31.51 -30.83
CA ARG A 4 8.45 -30.42 -31.57
C ARG A 4 9.52 -29.49 -32.18
N GLY A 5 9.37 -29.18 -33.46
CA GLY A 5 10.33 -28.36 -34.21
C GLY A 5 11.41 -29.15 -34.95
N VAL A 6 11.59 -30.43 -34.63
CA VAL A 6 12.48 -31.34 -35.36
C VAL A 6 11.66 -32.14 -36.39
N ASP A 7 12.15 -32.14 -37.63
CA ASP A 7 11.55 -32.90 -38.72
C ASP A 7 12.03 -34.36 -38.70
N ILE A 8 11.12 -35.30 -38.96
CA ILE A 8 11.46 -36.72 -39.08
C ILE A 8 11.66 -37.00 -40.57
N LYS A 9 12.89 -36.81 -41.04
CA LYS A 9 13.26 -37.06 -42.44
C LYS A 9 13.44 -38.56 -42.68
N LEU A 10 12.99 -39.03 -43.85
CA LEU A 10 13.26 -40.40 -44.29
C LEU A 10 14.77 -40.56 -44.56
N GLY A 11 15.38 -41.63 -44.04
CA GLY A 11 16.84 -41.83 -44.08
C GLY A 11 17.61 -41.26 -42.88
N GLY A 12 16.95 -40.54 -41.95
CA GLY A 12 17.57 -40.01 -40.73
C GLY A 12 17.94 -38.53 -40.81
N GLU A 13 18.81 -38.06 -39.90
CA GLU A 13 19.29 -36.68 -39.87
C GLU A 13 20.76 -36.63 -40.35
N LEU A 14 21.03 -35.79 -41.34
CA LEU A 14 22.39 -35.52 -41.81
C LEU A 14 23.04 -34.44 -40.95
N ALA A 15 24.17 -34.76 -40.34
CA ALA A 15 24.97 -33.77 -39.62
C ALA A 15 25.57 -32.72 -40.58
N GLU A 16 25.66 -31.47 -40.12
CA GLU A 16 26.17 -30.34 -40.91
C GLU A 16 27.63 -30.54 -41.38
N GLU A 17 28.41 -31.28 -40.60
CA GLU A 17 29.79 -31.68 -40.93
C GLU A 17 29.85 -32.52 -42.21
N ILE A 18 28.89 -33.44 -42.39
CA ILE A 18 28.80 -34.32 -43.57
C ILE A 18 28.42 -33.50 -44.80
N ILE A 19 27.45 -32.60 -44.68
CA ILE A 19 27.04 -31.69 -45.77
C ILE A 19 28.21 -30.80 -46.19
N SER A 20 28.96 -30.28 -45.21
CA SER A 20 30.15 -29.46 -45.47
C SER A 20 31.28 -30.25 -46.14
N ALA A 21 31.49 -31.51 -45.75
CA ALA A 21 32.47 -32.40 -46.36
C ALA A 21 32.11 -32.71 -47.83
N VAL A 22 30.84 -33.03 -48.11
CA VAL A 22 30.32 -33.24 -49.47
C VAL A 22 30.52 -32.00 -50.35
N ASN A 23 30.18 -30.81 -49.86
CA ASN A 23 30.40 -29.57 -50.61
C ASN A 23 31.88 -29.31 -50.92
N ARG A 24 32.80 -29.66 -50.00
CA ARG A 24 34.25 -29.56 -50.25
C ARG A 24 34.72 -30.54 -51.31
N ILE A 25 34.23 -31.78 -51.29
CA ILE A 25 34.51 -32.80 -52.32
C ILE A 25 34.06 -32.31 -53.69
N LEU A 26 32.81 -31.84 -53.80
CA LEU A 26 32.25 -31.36 -55.06
C LEU A 26 33.02 -30.14 -55.60
N ARG A 27 33.37 -29.18 -54.74
CA ARG A 27 34.15 -28.00 -55.14
C ARG A 27 35.54 -28.36 -55.66
N LYS A 28 36.22 -29.31 -54.99
CA LYS A 28 37.55 -29.80 -55.40
C LYS A 28 37.52 -30.47 -56.77
N ASN A 29 36.39 -31.10 -57.12
CA ASN A 29 36.18 -31.81 -58.37
C ASN A 29 35.50 -30.95 -59.46
N GLY A 30 35.59 -29.61 -59.36
CA GLY A 30 35.24 -28.69 -60.45
C GLY A 30 33.80 -28.19 -60.46
N TYR A 31 33.01 -28.44 -59.41
CA TYR A 31 31.67 -27.85 -59.26
C TYR A 31 31.79 -26.45 -58.65
N ASN A 32 31.44 -25.42 -59.42
CA ASN A 32 31.67 -24.02 -59.06
C ASN A 32 30.79 -23.52 -57.90
N ASP A 33 29.60 -24.10 -57.70
CA ASP A 33 28.70 -23.75 -56.60
C ASP A 33 27.92 -24.95 -56.02
N PRO A 34 28.56 -25.77 -55.17
CA PRO A 34 27.91 -26.95 -54.59
C PRO A 34 26.82 -26.62 -53.55
N TYR A 35 26.84 -25.42 -52.96
CA TYR A 35 25.90 -25.03 -51.91
C TYR A 35 24.48 -24.78 -52.47
N ASP A 36 24.39 -24.30 -53.72
CA ASP A 36 23.12 -24.06 -54.40
C ASP A 36 22.59 -25.32 -55.14
N MET A 37 23.34 -26.42 -55.16
CA MET A 37 22.89 -27.68 -55.76
C MET A 37 21.82 -28.36 -54.90
N ARG A 38 20.82 -28.96 -55.56
CA ARG A 38 19.84 -29.79 -54.85
C ARG A 38 20.55 -31.04 -54.29
N PRO A 39 20.20 -31.53 -53.09
CA PRO A 39 20.85 -32.70 -52.51
C PRO A 39 20.87 -33.96 -53.40
N GLN A 40 19.85 -34.13 -54.24
CA GLN A 40 19.80 -35.20 -55.25
C GLN A 40 20.82 -35.03 -56.38
N GLU A 41 21.08 -33.80 -56.81
CA GLU A 41 22.12 -33.49 -57.82
C GLU A 41 23.52 -33.72 -57.24
N GLN A 42 23.71 -33.43 -55.94
CA GLN A 42 24.94 -33.75 -55.21
C GLN A 42 25.17 -35.27 -55.15
N ARG A 43 24.12 -36.06 -54.87
CA ARG A 43 24.19 -37.53 -54.91
C ARG A 43 24.60 -38.05 -56.29
N GLU A 44 23.96 -37.56 -57.35
CA GLU A 44 24.29 -37.96 -58.73
C GLU A 44 25.71 -37.59 -59.15
N ALA A 45 26.23 -36.46 -58.64
CA ALA A 45 27.61 -36.05 -58.87
C ALA A 45 28.60 -36.97 -58.13
N LEU A 46 28.34 -37.29 -56.86
CA LEU A 46 29.16 -38.21 -56.07
C LEU A 46 29.19 -39.64 -56.64
N LEU A 47 28.06 -40.14 -57.18
CA LEU A 47 27.99 -41.46 -57.81
C LEU A 47 28.86 -41.61 -59.07
N LYS A 48 29.28 -40.49 -59.70
CA LYS A 48 30.17 -40.47 -60.88
C LYS A 48 31.66 -40.41 -60.49
N MET A 49 31.97 -40.26 -59.20
CA MET A 49 33.31 -40.14 -58.66
C MET A 49 33.80 -41.47 -58.09
N THR A 50 35.12 -41.62 -57.95
CA THR A 50 35.76 -42.79 -57.33
C THR A 50 36.21 -42.48 -55.90
N SER A 51 36.48 -43.50 -55.07
CA SER A 51 36.98 -43.29 -53.70
C SER A 51 38.29 -42.48 -53.64
N ALA A 52 39.08 -42.48 -54.71
CA ALA A 52 40.28 -41.64 -54.81
C ALA A 52 39.95 -40.14 -54.89
N ASP A 53 38.78 -39.79 -55.44
CA ASP A 53 38.32 -38.41 -55.64
C ASP A 53 37.74 -37.81 -54.34
N PHE A 54 37.25 -38.66 -53.41
CA PHE A 54 36.73 -38.25 -52.10
C PHE A 54 37.83 -37.88 -51.10
N GLY A 55 39.00 -38.53 -51.20
CA GLY A 55 40.18 -38.20 -50.39
C GLY A 55 39.97 -38.40 -48.89
N LEU A 56 40.26 -37.37 -48.07
CA LEU A 56 40.15 -37.43 -46.60
C LEU A 56 38.71 -37.51 -46.09
N TYR A 57 37.71 -37.30 -46.95
CA TYR A 57 36.29 -37.23 -46.60
C TYR A 57 35.47 -38.42 -47.15
N ASP A 58 36.14 -39.54 -47.44
CA ASP A 58 35.52 -40.75 -48.02
C ASP A 58 34.42 -41.32 -47.12
N ALA A 59 34.62 -41.31 -45.79
CA ALA A 59 33.61 -41.78 -44.83
C ALA A 59 32.34 -40.92 -44.83
N GLU A 60 32.48 -39.59 -44.88
CA GLU A 60 31.37 -38.65 -44.93
C GLU A 60 30.62 -38.73 -46.27
N ALA A 61 31.35 -38.92 -47.38
CA ALA A 61 30.74 -39.14 -48.70
C ALA A 61 29.92 -40.43 -48.75
N GLN A 62 30.46 -41.53 -48.20
CA GLN A 62 29.75 -42.81 -48.10
C GLN A 62 28.52 -42.68 -47.19
N HIS A 63 28.62 -41.99 -46.06
CA HIS A 63 27.47 -41.77 -45.18
C HIS A 63 26.38 -40.92 -45.84
N PHE A 64 26.76 -39.93 -46.66
CA PHE A 64 25.80 -39.15 -47.45
C PHE A 64 25.11 -39.99 -48.53
N LEU A 65 25.82 -40.89 -49.20
CA LEU A 65 25.23 -41.82 -50.17
C LEU A 65 24.29 -42.82 -49.47
N GLN A 66 24.74 -43.40 -48.37
CA GLN A 66 23.95 -44.32 -47.54
C GLN A 66 22.66 -43.67 -47.05
N TYR A 67 22.68 -42.40 -46.66
CA TYR A 67 21.48 -41.64 -46.29
C TYR A 67 20.40 -41.66 -47.37
N PHE A 68 20.78 -41.50 -48.65
CA PHE A 68 19.82 -41.55 -49.75
C PHE A 68 19.35 -42.97 -50.06
N ASP A 69 20.20 -43.97 -49.92
CA ASP A 69 19.82 -45.37 -50.09
C ASP A 69 18.84 -45.81 -49.00
N ASP A 70 19.06 -45.38 -47.76
CA ASP A 70 18.16 -45.59 -46.63
C ASP A 70 16.84 -44.83 -46.84
N MET A 71 16.90 -43.59 -47.34
CA MET A 71 15.71 -42.81 -47.69
C MET A 71 14.85 -43.52 -48.75
N GLU A 72 15.45 -44.01 -49.84
CA GLU A 72 14.74 -44.75 -50.88
C GLU A 72 14.17 -46.07 -50.35
N THR A 73 14.93 -46.79 -49.54
CA THR A 73 14.47 -48.01 -48.87
C THR A 73 13.22 -47.72 -48.04
N VAL A 74 13.26 -46.71 -47.17
CA VAL A 74 12.11 -46.33 -46.34
C VAL A 74 10.92 -45.89 -47.19
N ARG A 75 11.13 -45.17 -48.31
CA ARG A 75 10.05 -44.83 -49.25
C ARG A 75 9.39 -46.06 -49.85
N THR A 76 10.15 -47.07 -50.27
CA THR A 76 9.61 -48.33 -50.83
C THR A 76 8.81 -49.12 -49.80
N LEU A 77 9.16 -49.01 -48.52
CA LEU A 77 8.44 -49.61 -47.39
C LEU A 77 7.16 -48.86 -47.01
N GLY A 78 6.80 -47.77 -47.70
CA GLY A 78 5.60 -46.98 -47.44
C GLY A 78 5.83 -45.74 -46.57
N GLY A 79 7.09 -45.42 -46.27
CA GLY A 79 7.51 -44.22 -45.55
C GLY A 79 7.17 -44.23 -44.06
N LEU A 80 7.09 -43.05 -43.46
CA LEU A 80 6.83 -42.92 -42.02
C LEU A 80 5.37 -43.29 -41.69
N HIS A 81 5.18 -44.27 -40.81
CA HIS A 81 3.90 -44.60 -40.21
C HIS A 81 3.75 -43.94 -38.85
N VAL A 82 2.74 -43.10 -38.68
CA VAL A 82 2.43 -42.43 -37.41
C VAL A 82 1.31 -43.17 -36.70
N ILE A 83 1.61 -43.70 -35.52
CA ILE A 83 0.63 -44.33 -34.63
C ILE A 83 0.30 -43.35 -33.51
N GLY A 84 -0.96 -42.93 -33.44
CA GLY A 84 -1.50 -42.26 -32.26
C GLY A 84 -2.08 -43.30 -31.31
N SER A 85 -1.56 -43.37 -30.09
CA SER A 85 -2.05 -44.30 -29.06
C SER A 85 -3.33 -43.81 -28.36
N GLU A 86 -3.63 -42.52 -28.48
CA GLU A 86 -4.81 -41.86 -27.92
C GLU A 86 -5.13 -40.60 -28.74
N ARG A 87 -6.27 -39.97 -28.47
CA ARG A 87 -6.64 -38.65 -29.02
C ARG A 87 -6.28 -37.57 -28.02
N HIS A 88 -5.69 -36.48 -28.52
CA HIS A 88 -5.53 -35.29 -27.70
C HIS A 88 -6.87 -34.57 -27.52
N GLU A 89 -6.94 -33.71 -26.50
CA GLU A 89 -8.07 -32.82 -26.25
C GLU A 89 -8.44 -31.93 -27.45
N ALA A 90 -7.46 -31.58 -28.28
CA ALA A 90 -7.64 -30.75 -29.45
C ALA A 90 -7.23 -31.47 -30.73
N ARG A 91 -8.13 -31.50 -31.72
CA ARG A 91 -7.94 -32.11 -33.04
C ARG A 91 -6.75 -31.50 -33.80
N ARG A 92 -6.46 -30.22 -33.55
CA ARG A 92 -5.27 -29.54 -34.10
C ARG A 92 -3.97 -30.26 -33.71
N ILE A 93 -3.87 -30.82 -32.51
CA ILE A 93 -2.67 -31.51 -32.05
C ILE A 93 -2.55 -32.89 -32.71
N ASP A 94 -3.66 -33.61 -32.85
CA ASP A 94 -3.70 -34.86 -33.62
C ASP A 94 -3.26 -34.65 -35.06
N ASN A 95 -3.73 -33.58 -35.71
CA ASN A 95 -3.34 -33.23 -37.07
C ASN A 95 -1.85 -32.87 -37.17
N GLN A 96 -1.28 -32.25 -36.13
CA GLN A 96 0.17 -32.01 -36.07
C GLN A 96 0.95 -33.33 -36.00
N LEU A 97 0.46 -34.32 -35.26
CA LEU A 97 1.06 -35.65 -35.18
C LEU A 97 0.96 -36.36 -36.54
N ARG A 98 -0.22 -36.37 -37.17
CA ARG A 98 -0.44 -36.92 -38.53
C ARG A 98 0.49 -36.29 -39.55
N GLY A 99 0.61 -34.96 -39.53
CA GLY A 99 1.48 -34.19 -40.43
C GLY A 99 2.98 -34.36 -40.18
N ARG A 100 3.40 -35.28 -39.29
CA ARG A 100 4.79 -35.74 -39.25
C ARG A 100 5.09 -36.76 -40.36
N ALA A 101 4.09 -37.53 -40.79
CA ALA A 101 4.20 -38.40 -41.96
C ALA A 101 3.90 -37.64 -43.26
N ALA A 102 4.32 -38.22 -44.39
CA ALA A 102 4.04 -37.73 -45.74
C ALA A 102 4.45 -36.27 -46.00
N ARG A 103 5.58 -35.84 -45.43
CA ARG A 103 6.14 -34.51 -45.65
C ARG A 103 6.78 -34.43 -47.04
N GLN A 104 6.72 -33.26 -47.67
CA GLN A 104 7.30 -33.00 -49.00
C GLN A 104 6.87 -34.00 -50.10
N GLY A 105 5.68 -34.60 -49.95
CA GLY A 105 5.16 -35.58 -50.91
C GLY A 105 5.70 -37.01 -50.72
N ASP A 106 6.44 -37.28 -49.65
CA ASP A 106 6.85 -38.63 -49.29
C ASP A 106 5.64 -39.55 -49.06
N PRO A 107 5.75 -40.87 -49.33
CA PRO A 107 4.76 -41.83 -48.87
C PRO A 107 4.72 -41.82 -47.34
N GLY A 108 3.54 -42.03 -46.78
CA GLY A 108 3.36 -42.08 -45.35
C GLY A 108 1.93 -42.40 -44.99
N SER A 109 1.73 -42.87 -43.77
CA SER A 109 0.39 -43.20 -43.28
C SER A 109 0.27 -42.86 -41.81
N SER A 110 -0.97 -42.66 -41.35
CA SER A 110 -1.23 -42.37 -39.94
C SER A 110 -2.47 -43.11 -39.48
N ARG A 111 -2.42 -43.76 -38.32
CA ARG A 111 -3.56 -44.43 -37.70
C ARG A 111 -3.61 -44.12 -36.22
N PHE A 112 -4.82 -43.84 -35.72
CA PHE A 112 -5.07 -43.64 -34.30
C PHE A 112 -5.78 -44.86 -33.76
N TYR A 113 -5.29 -45.38 -32.65
CA TYR A 113 -5.91 -46.43 -31.87
C TYR A 113 -6.45 -45.78 -30.60
N LEU A 114 -7.65 -46.18 -30.18
CA LEU A 114 -8.38 -45.56 -29.09
C LEU A 114 -9.05 -46.64 -28.27
N SER A 115 -9.06 -46.44 -26.97
CA SER A 115 -9.89 -47.21 -26.05
C SER A 115 -11.08 -46.37 -25.59
N LEU A 116 -12.19 -47.04 -25.25
CA LEU A 116 -13.31 -46.39 -24.57
C LEU A 116 -12.96 -46.00 -23.13
N GLU A 117 -11.86 -46.54 -22.60
CA GLU A 117 -11.30 -46.20 -21.28
C GLU A 117 -10.33 -45.01 -21.31
N ASP A 118 -10.00 -44.47 -22.49
CA ASP A 118 -9.08 -43.33 -22.62
C ASP A 118 -9.60 -42.10 -21.88
N ASP A 119 -8.69 -41.25 -21.41
CA ASP A 119 -9.02 -40.06 -20.60
C ASP A 119 -10.02 -39.11 -21.27
N LEU A 120 -9.93 -38.93 -22.59
CA LEU A 120 -10.89 -38.15 -23.37
C LEU A 120 -12.31 -38.74 -23.30
N MET A 121 -12.42 -40.06 -23.40
CA MET A 121 -13.69 -40.79 -23.37
C MET A 121 -14.25 -40.88 -21.95
N ARG A 122 -13.38 -41.03 -20.95
CA ARG A 122 -13.75 -41.03 -19.53
C ARG A 122 -14.28 -39.68 -19.06
N MET A 123 -13.61 -38.59 -19.41
CA MET A 123 -14.00 -37.25 -18.96
C MET A 123 -15.17 -36.66 -19.75
N PHE A 124 -15.30 -36.99 -21.04
CA PHE A 124 -16.26 -36.33 -21.93
C PHE A 124 -17.19 -37.26 -22.68
N GLY A 125 -16.94 -38.58 -22.75
CA GLY A 125 -17.81 -39.55 -23.43
C GLY A 125 -19.20 -39.73 -22.81
N GLY A 126 -19.34 -39.43 -21.52
CA GLY A 126 -20.63 -39.38 -20.81
C GLY A 126 -21.42 -40.69 -20.84
N GLU A 127 -22.75 -40.59 -20.75
CA GLU A 127 -23.68 -41.73 -20.68
C GLU A 127 -23.73 -42.55 -21.98
N GLN A 128 -23.40 -41.94 -23.12
CA GLN A 128 -23.49 -42.57 -24.44
C GLN A 128 -22.44 -43.68 -24.63
N VAL A 129 -21.24 -43.49 -24.08
CA VAL A 129 -20.17 -44.50 -24.11
C VAL A 129 -20.51 -45.67 -23.18
N ASN A 130 -21.01 -45.38 -21.99
CA ASN A 130 -21.45 -46.41 -21.03
C ASN A 130 -22.61 -47.26 -21.59
N ASN A 131 -23.59 -46.62 -22.24
CA ASN A 131 -24.70 -47.31 -22.89
C ASN A 131 -24.26 -48.14 -24.09
N LEU A 132 -23.22 -47.72 -24.81
CA LEU A 132 -22.62 -48.50 -25.90
C LEU A 132 -21.91 -49.75 -25.36
N MET A 133 -21.10 -49.60 -24.31
CA MET A 133 -20.39 -50.70 -23.64
C MET A 133 -21.36 -51.76 -23.10
N GLN A 134 -22.44 -51.33 -22.43
CA GLN A 134 -23.45 -52.23 -21.87
C GLN A 134 -24.27 -52.96 -22.94
N ARG A 135 -24.57 -52.30 -24.07
CA ARG A 135 -25.41 -52.88 -25.13
C ARG A 135 -24.67 -53.88 -26.00
N PHE A 136 -23.38 -53.71 -26.19
CA PHE A 136 -22.66 -54.50 -27.19
C PHE A 136 -21.92 -55.72 -26.63
N GLN A 137 -21.80 -55.92 -25.31
CA GLN A 137 -21.14 -57.09 -24.68
C GLN A 137 -19.95 -57.59 -25.53
N LEU A 138 -19.08 -56.66 -25.90
CA LEU A 138 -18.05 -56.90 -26.91
C LEU A 138 -16.95 -57.73 -26.28
N ASP A 139 -16.52 -58.78 -26.97
CA ASP A 139 -15.22 -59.40 -26.69
C ASP A 139 -14.13 -58.34 -26.94
N ASP A 140 -13.23 -58.16 -25.96
CA ASP A 140 -12.24 -57.06 -25.90
C ASP A 140 -11.29 -56.99 -27.12
N ASP A 141 -11.25 -58.03 -27.95
CA ASP A 141 -10.29 -58.21 -29.04
C ASP A 141 -10.76 -57.68 -30.41
N PHE A 142 -12.01 -57.22 -30.57
CA PHE A 142 -12.54 -56.80 -31.88
C PHE A 142 -12.47 -55.27 -32.12
N PRO A 143 -11.75 -54.79 -33.16
CA PRO A 143 -11.72 -53.39 -33.52
C PRO A 143 -13.09 -52.86 -33.95
N LEU A 144 -13.59 -51.84 -33.25
CA LEU A 144 -14.83 -51.16 -33.60
C LEU A 144 -14.61 -50.16 -34.75
N GLU A 145 -14.72 -50.61 -35.99
CA GLU A 145 -14.69 -49.74 -37.19
C GLU A 145 -16.08 -49.16 -37.56
N ALA A 146 -16.92 -48.88 -36.56
CA ALA A 146 -18.26 -48.33 -36.78
C ALA A 146 -18.20 -46.79 -36.91
N ARG A 147 -18.76 -46.25 -38.00
CA ARG A 147 -18.91 -44.79 -38.23
C ARG A 147 -19.59 -44.06 -37.05
N LEU A 148 -20.46 -44.77 -36.31
CA LEU A 148 -21.14 -44.26 -35.13
C LEU A 148 -20.17 -43.88 -33.99
N VAL A 149 -19.12 -44.67 -33.76
CA VAL A 149 -18.12 -44.44 -32.71
C VAL A 149 -17.23 -43.25 -33.06
N GLY A 150 -16.90 -43.09 -34.35
CA GLY A 150 -16.15 -41.93 -34.86
C GLY A 150 -16.85 -40.59 -34.56
N ASN A 151 -18.18 -40.52 -34.74
CA ASN A 151 -18.95 -39.32 -34.45
C ASN A 151 -18.98 -38.97 -32.95
N ILE A 152 -19.02 -39.99 -32.07
CA ILE A 152 -18.98 -39.78 -30.62
C ILE A 152 -17.62 -39.21 -30.19
N ILE A 153 -16.53 -39.74 -30.73
CA ILE A 153 -15.17 -39.25 -30.46
C ILE A 153 -15.01 -37.80 -30.92
N GLU A 154 -15.46 -37.48 -32.15
CA GLU A 154 -15.42 -36.11 -32.68
C GLU A 154 -16.28 -35.15 -31.85
N GLY A 155 -17.47 -35.57 -31.44
CA GLY A 155 -18.34 -34.80 -30.56
C GLY A 155 -17.76 -34.60 -29.15
N SER A 156 -17.00 -35.56 -28.62
CA SER A 156 -16.24 -35.41 -27.38
C SER A 156 -15.10 -34.40 -27.53
N GLN A 157 -14.27 -34.51 -28.58
CA GLN A 157 -13.20 -33.53 -28.84
C GLN A 157 -13.74 -32.11 -29.01
N HIS A 158 -14.83 -31.92 -29.77
CA HIS A 158 -15.44 -30.61 -29.96
C HIS A 158 -15.94 -30.01 -28.63
N ARG A 159 -16.47 -30.83 -27.72
CA ARG A 159 -16.89 -30.37 -26.38
C ARG A 159 -15.70 -29.96 -25.51
N VAL A 160 -14.59 -30.70 -25.55
CA VAL A 160 -13.36 -30.31 -24.83
C VAL A 160 -12.78 -29.02 -25.40
N GLU A 161 -12.70 -28.89 -26.71
CA GLU A 161 -12.25 -27.67 -27.37
C GLU A 161 -13.14 -26.47 -27.02
N GLY A 162 -14.47 -26.66 -27.01
CA GLY A 162 -15.43 -25.66 -26.56
C GLY A 162 -15.21 -25.24 -25.10
N SER A 163 -15.10 -26.21 -24.19
CA SER A 163 -14.83 -25.93 -22.77
C SER A 163 -13.50 -25.19 -22.55
N ASN A 164 -12.44 -25.61 -23.24
CA ASN A 164 -11.14 -24.95 -23.22
C ASN A 164 -11.20 -23.54 -23.81
N PHE A 165 -11.99 -23.34 -24.87
CA PHE A 165 -12.23 -22.02 -25.46
C PHE A 165 -12.98 -21.11 -24.49
N ASP A 166 -14.05 -21.59 -23.85
CA ASP A 166 -14.84 -20.82 -22.89
C ASP A 166 -14.01 -20.44 -21.66
N MET A 167 -13.21 -21.35 -21.11
CA MET A 167 -12.28 -21.04 -20.02
C MET A 167 -11.29 -19.94 -20.39
N ARG A 168 -10.71 -20.00 -21.60
CA ARG A 168 -9.78 -18.98 -22.10
C ARG A 168 -10.47 -17.65 -22.37
N LYS A 169 -11.69 -17.69 -22.91
CA LYS A 169 -12.50 -16.51 -23.16
C LYS A 169 -12.81 -15.80 -21.84
N HIS A 170 -13.23 -16.53 -20.82
CA HIS A 170 -13.45 -15.95 -19.49
C HIS A 170 -12.18 -15.35 -18.92
N LEU A 171 -11.04 -16.07 -18.96
CA LEU A 171 -9.76 -15.52 -18.49
C LEU A 171 -9.38 -14.22 -19.23
N LEU A 172 -9.57 -14.18 -20.54
CA LEU A 172 -9.34 -12.98 -21.36
C LEU A 172 -10.27 -11.84 -20.96
N GLU A 173 -11.55 -12.11 -20.69
CA GLU A 173 -12.50 -11.08 -20.25
C GLU A 173 -12.12 -10.43 -18.91
N TYR A 174 -11.50 -11.19 -17.99
CA TYR A 174 -10.92 -10.63 -16.75
C TYR A 174 -9.68 -9.78 -17.06
N ASP A 175 -8.79 -10.28 -17.93
CA ASP A 175 -7.54 -9.58 -18.29
C ASP A 175 -7.82 -8.29 -19.09
N ASP A 176 -8.85 -8.26 -19.92
CA ASP A 176 -9.25 -7.07 -20.69
C ASP A 176 -9.56 -5.86 -19.79
N VAL A 177 -10.18 -6.08 -18.63
CA VAL A 177 -10.45 -5.05 -17.64
C VAL A 177 -9.15 -4.49 -17.09
N LEU A 178 -8.24 -5.37 -16.67
CA LEU A 178 -6.93 -5.01 -16.15
C LEU A 178 -6.06 -4.32 -17.21
N ASN A 179 -6.11 -4.78 -18.46
CA ASN A 179 -5.38 -4.20 -19.58
C ASN A 179 -5.83 -2.76 -19.85
N ALA A 180 -7.14 -2.48 -19.83
CA ALA A 180 -7.66 -1.13 -19.99
C ALA A 180 -7.19 -0.19 -18.87
N GLN A 181 -7.21 -0.67 -17.61
CA GLN A 181 -6.72 0.09 -16.46
C GLN A 181 -5.20 0.31 -16.53
N ARG A 182 -4.44 -0.72 -16.91
CA ARG A 182 -2.98 -0.66 -17.10
C ARG A 182 -2.61 0.37 -18.16
N ALA A 183 -3.30 0.36 -19.31
CA ALA A 183 -3.09 1.34 -20.36
C ALA A 183 -3.30 2.77 -19.84
N ARG A 184 -4.34 2.99 -19.02
CA ARG A 184 -4.59 4.30 -18.40
C ARG A 184 -3.48 4.71 -17.44
N ILE A 185 -3.06 3.84 -16.52
CA ILE A 185 -1.98 4.15 -15.57
C ILE A 185 -0.64 4.39 -16.29
N TYR A 186 -0.30 3.56 -17.28
CA TYR A 186 0.94 3.71 -18.03
C TYR A 186 0.93 4.99 -18.85
N SER A 187 -0.19 5.36 -19.47
CA SER A 187 -0.29 6.65 -20.18
C SER A 187 -0.08 7.86 -19.26
N GLN A 188 -0.57 7.80 -18.02
CA GLN A 188 -0.32 8.85 -17.01
C GLN A 188 1.15 8.87 -16.59
N ARG A 189 1.74 7.70 -16.36
CA ARG A 189 3.14 7.56 -15.98
C ARG A 189 4.09 8.06 -17.08
N ASP A 190 3.79 7.74 -18.34
CA ASP A 190 4.53 8.21 -19.51
C ASP A 190 4.39 9.72 -19.68
N ARG A 191 3.19 10.28 -19.49
CA ARG A 191 2.99 11.74 -19.46
C ARG A 191 3.85 12.38 -18.38
N VAL A 192 3.87 11.85 -17.16
CA VAL A 192 4.71 12.35 -16.07
C VAL A 192 6.19 12.20 -16.40
N PHE A 193 6.61 11.15 -17.10
CA PHE A 193 8.00 10.91 -17.46
C PHE A 193 8.49 11.81 -18.61
N LEU A 194 7.66 12.08 -19.61
CA LEU A 194 8.03 12.77 -20.84
C LEU A 194 7.73 14.27 -20.84
N LYS A 195 6.66 14.71 -20.16
CA LYS A 195 6.26 16.13 -20.16
C LYS A 195 7.35 16.98 -19.50
N GLU A 196 7.77 18.06 -20.15
CA GLU A 196 8.87 18.90 -19.65
C GLU A 196 8.50 19.61 -18.35
N ASN A 197 7.29 20.19 -18.26
CA ASN A 197 6.82 20.92 -17.08
C ASN A 197 5.51 20.32 -16.54
N LEU A 198 5.52 19.93 -15.28
CA LEU A 198 4.41 19.31 -14.55
C LEU A 198 3.66 20.28 -13.62
N ALA A 199 4.04 21.56 -13.58
CA ALA A 199 3.45 22.53 -12.65
C ALA A 199 1.93 22.66 -12.82
N GLU A 200 1.44 22.72 -14.06
CA GLU A 200 0.00 22.77 -14.34
C GLU A 200 -0.72 21.49 -13.90
N ASP A 201 -0.13 20.31 -14.15
CA ASP A 201 -0.71 19.02 -13.75
C ASP A 201 -0.81 18.93 -12.23
N VAL A 202 0.22 19.40 -11.51
CA VAL A 202 0.24 19.43 -10.04
C VAL A 202 -0.82 20.40 -9.51
N LEU A 203 -0.97 21.58 -10.12
CA LEU A 203 -2.02 22.52 -9.73
C LEU A 203 -3.43 21.97 -10.01
N GLU A 204 -3.62 21.22 -11.10
CA GLU A 204 -4.88 20.53 -11.40
C GLU A 204 -5.18 19.42 -10.37
N LEU A 205 -4.18 18.62 -10.00
CA LEU A 205 -4.30 17.62 -8.93
C LEU A 205 -4.69 18.27 -7.60
N LEU A 206 -3.99 19.35 -7.24
CA LEU A 206 -4.26 20.12 -6.03
C LEU A 206 -5.69 20.67 -6.02
N ARG A 207 -6.12 21.31 -7.12
CA ARG A 207 -7.48 21.85 -7.26
C ARG A 207 -8.53 20.75 -7.11
N THR A 208 -8.32 19.61 -7.76
CA THR A 208 -9.25 18.48 -7.74
C THR A 208 -9.34 17.86 -6.34
N GLU A 209 -8.22 17.74 -5.62
CA GLU A 209 -8.23 17.22 -4.25
C GLU A 209 -8.95 18.16 -3.28
N ILE A 210 -8.72 19.47 -3.39
CA ILE A 210 -9.41 20.47 -2.57
C ILE A 210 -10.92 20.44 -2.84
N ALA A 211 -11.33 20.42 -4.12
CA ALA A 211 -12.74 20.37 -4.52
C ALA A 211 -13.45 19.08 -4.06
N ALA A 212 -12.72 17.97 -3.93
CA ALA A 212 -13.26 16.75 -3.36
C ALA A 212 -13.36 16.81 -1.83
N ARG A 213 -12.33 17.31 -1.16
CA ARG A 213 -12.16 17.20 0.30
C ARG A 213 -12.92 18.28 1.07
N VAL A 214 -12.89 19.53 0.62
CA VAL A 214 -13.45 20.68 1.36
C VAL A 214 -14.97 20.56 1.55
N PRO A 215 -15.80 20.24 0.54
CA PRO A 215 -17.24 20.12 0.74
C PRO A 215 -17.62 19.00 1.72
N ILE A 216 -16.88 17.90 1.72
CA ILE A 216 -17.11 16.79 2.64
C ILE A 216 -16.74 17.22 4.07
N ALA A 217 -15.58 17.85 4.24
CA ALA A 217 -15.12 18.34 5.53
C ALA A 217 -16.03 19.43 6.11
N MET A 218 -16.64 20.29 5.29
CA MET A 218 -17.52 21.35 5.80
C MET A 218 -18.93 20.87 6.16
N LYS A 219 -19.35 19.67 5.70
CA LYS A 219 -20.65 19.09 6.03
C LYS A 219 -20.64 18.31 7.34
N ASP A 220 -19.51 17.71 7.69
CA ASP A 220 -19.31 16.98 8.94
C ASP A 220 -19.02 17.97 10.08
N GLU A 221 -19.55 17.72 11.28
CA GLU A 221 -19.30 18.55 12.45
C GLU A 221 -17.81 18.53 12.85
N GLU A 222 -17.18 17.35 12.76
CA GLU A 222 -15.75 17.15 13.02
C GLU A 222 -14.86 17.39 11.79
N GLY A 223 -15.45 17.60 10.62
CA GLY A 223 -14.68 17.71 9.37
C GLY A 223 -13.75 18.93 9.31
N PRO A 224 -14.10 20.13 9.81
CA PRO A 224 -13.27 21.31 9.64
C PRO A 224 -11.93 21.25 10.35
N TRP A 225 -11.85 20.65 11.54
CA TRP A 225 -10.57 20.49 12.24
C TRP A 225 -9.70 19.41 11.57
N LYS A 226 -10.32 18.33 11.05
CA LYS A 226 -9.62 17.32 10.24
C LYS A 226 -9.03 17.94 8.96
N LEU A 227 -9.76 18.87 8.33
CA LEU A 227 -9.29 19.63 7.19
C LEU A 227 -8.09 20.52 7.55
N MET A 228 -8.17 21.26 8.66
CA MET A 228 -7.04 22.10 9.12
C MET A 228 -5.80 21.25 9.43
N ALA A 229 -5.97 20.12 10.12
CA ALA A 229 -4.88 19.19 10.40
C ALA A 229 -4.23 18.65 9.12
N TRP A 230 -5.04 18.27 8.13
CA TRP A 230 -4.55 17.84 6.82
C TRP A 230 -3.81 18.96 6.08
N LEU A 231 -4.31 20.21 6.12
CA LEU A 231 -3.65 21.36 5.50
C LEU A 231 -2.31 21.66 6.17
N ASP A 232 -2.23 21.61 7.50
CA ASP A 232 -0.98 21.83 8.24
C ASP A 232 0.04 20.72 8.01
N GLN A 233 -0.42 19.47 7.83
CA GLN A 233 0.44 18.35 7.45
C GLN A 233 0.93 18.47 6.00
N THR A 234 0.04 18.87 5.09
CA THR A 234 0.32 18.98 3.65
C THR A 234 1.24 20.15 3.34
N GLN A 235 0.95 21.33 3.90
CA GLN A 235 1.76 22.53 3.79
C GLN A 235 2.03 23.10 5.18
N PRO A 236 3.04 22.56 5.88
CA PRO A 236 3.54 23.17 7.11
C PRO A 236 4.23 24.50 6.82
N THR A 237 4.38 25.34 7.84
CA THR A 237 5.19 26.57 7.76
C THR A 237 6.61 26.25 7.29
N PHE A 238 7.16 27.07 6.39
CA PHE A 238 8.51 26.87 5.84
C PHE A 238 9.20 28.21 5.54
N TYR A 239 10.49 28.20 5.27
CA TYR A 239 11.23 29.43 4.91
C TYR A 239 11.15 29.72 3.42
N ALA A 240 10.77 30.95 3.07
CA ALA A 240 10.79 31.47 1.71
C ALA A 240 12.20 31.93 1.29
N ALA A 241 12.35 32.29 0.01
CA ALA A 241 13.62 32.70 -0.58
C ALA A 241 14.30 33.89 0.12
N ASN A 242 13.51 34.81 0.68
CA ASN A 242 13.96 36.00 1.39
C ASN A 242 14.34 35.72 2.86
N GLY A 243 14.21 34.48 3.34
CA GLY A 243 14.47 34.11 4.74
C GLY A 243 13.28 34.35 5.68
N GLU A 244 12.18 34.90 5.19
CA GLU A 244 10.93 35.01 5.95
C GLU A 244 10.21 33.66 5.98
N LEU A 245 9.29 33.50 6.94
CA LEU A 245 8.44 32.33 7.03
C LEU A 245 7.21 32.48 6.12
N TYR A 246 6.86 31.42 5.41
CA TYR A 246 5.59 31.25 4.73
C TYR A 246 4.64 30.46 5.65
N PRO A 247 3.48 31.00 6.03
CA PRO A 247 2.59 30.37 7.01
C PRO A 247 1.90 29.12 6.43
N SER A 248 1.61 28.14 7.29
CA SER A 248 0.57 27.15 6.99
C SER A 248 -0.81 27.83 6.85
N TYR A 249 -1.78 27.13 6.27
CA TYR A 249 -3.11 27.71 6.10
C TYR A 249 -3.76 28.09 7.45
N SER A 250 -3.69 27.22 8.45
CA SER A 250 -4.19 27.48 9.80
C SER A 250 -3.46 28.68 10.42
N MET A 251 -2.14 28.77 10.28
CA MET A 251 -1.35 29.89 10.78
C MET A 251 -1.76 31.22 10.13
N ARG A 252 -2.02 31.22 8.81
CA ARG A 252 -2.52 32.42 8.11
C ARG A 252 -3.86 32.88 8.67
N LEU A 253 -4.80 31.97 8.96
CA LEU A 253 -6.07 32.33 9.59
C LEU A 253 -5.86 33.02 10.94
N LEU A 254 -4.96 32.50 11.77
CA LEU A 254 -4.63 33.12 13.06
C LEU A 254 -3.97 34.49 12.90
N LEU A 255 -3.07 34.64 11.93
CA LEU A 255 -2.40 35.91 11.65
C LEU A 255 -3.39 37.00 11.21
N ASN A 256 -4.45 36.64 10.49
CA ASN A 256 -5.50 37.57 10.06
C ASN A 256 -6.30 38.14 11.25
N GLU A 257 -6.34 37.43 12.38
CA GLU A 257 -7.03 37.88 13.61
C GLU A 257 -6.18 38.84 14.45
N ILE A 258 -4.91 39.06 14.11
CA ILE A 258 -4.01 39.93 14.88
C ILE A 258 -4.26 41.39 14.53
N ASP A 259 -4.72 42.17 15.52
CA ASP A 259 -4.67 43.64 15.45
C ASP A 259 -3.26 44.14 15.81
N LEU A 260 -2.57 44.71 14.82
CA LEU A 260 -1.21 45.23 15.00
C LEU A 260 -1.15 46.44 15.94
N ALA A 261 -2.24 47.18 16.12
CA ALA A 261 -2.30 48.29 17.07
C ALA A 261 -2.28 47.80 18.53
N ASN A 262 -2.84 46.62 18.78
CA ASN A 262 -3.02 46.05 20.12
C ASN A 262 -2.44 44.63 20.22
N LEU A 263 -1.23 44.43 19.68
CA LEU A 263 -0.62 43.11 19.48
C LEU A 263 -0.65 42.20 20.71
N ASN A 264 -0.30 42.70 21.90
CA ASN A 264 -0.34 41.91 23.14
C ASN A 264 -1.77 41.41 23.45
N ALA A 265 -2.75 42.31 23.44
CA ALA A 265 -4.15 41.97 23.70
C ALA A 265 -4.75 41.01 22.64
N SER A 266 -4.34 41.17 21.37
CA SER A 266 -4.74 40.26 20.29
C SER A 266 -4.16 38.85 20.47
N LEU A 267 -2.87 38.73 20.79
CA LEU A 267 -2.23 37.43 21.05
C LEU A 267 -2.89 36.72 22.24
N LEU A 268 -3.15 37.43 23.33
CA LEU A 268 -3.88 36.89 24.48
C LEU A 268 -5.29 36.42 24.12
N THR A 269 -5.99 37.18 23.29
CA THR A 269 -7.33 36.82 22.81
C THR A 269 -7.29 35.57 21.93
N ILE A 270 -6.30 35.43 21.04
CA ILE A 270 -6.11 34.24 20.22
C ILE A 270 -5.81 33.01 21.09
N VAL A 271 -4.92 33.13 22.09
CA VAL A 271 -4.64 32.03 23.02
C VAL A 271 -5.89 31.64 23.80
N ARG A 272 -6.65 32.60 24.32
CA ARG A 272 -7.90 32.34 25.04
C ARG A 272 -8.90 31.58 24.18
N ARG A 273 -9.18 32.07 22.97
CA ARG A 273 -10.08 31.41 22.01
C ARG A 273 -9.59 30.03 21.60
N ALA A 274 -8.28 29.81 21.52
CA ALA A 274 -7.70 28.51 21.19
C ALA A 274 -7.94 27.49 22.31
N VAL A 275 -7.72 27.89 23.56
CA VAL A 275 -7.99 27.05 24.73
C VAL A 275 -9.49 26.74 24.85
N GLU A 276 -10.35 27.73 24.63
CA GLU A 276 -11.82 27.55 24.64
C GLU A 276 -12.29 26.59 23.54
N ALA A 277 -11.79 26.76 22.31
CA ALA A 277 -12.14 25.87 21.19
C ALA A 277 -11.65 24.42 21.41
N GLU A 278 -10.47 24.23 22.03
CA GLU A 278 -9.98 22.89 22.40
C GLU A 278 -10.83 22.28 23.52
N GLN A 279 -11.20 23.06 24.53
CA GLN A 279 -12.08 22.62 25.62
C GLN A 279 -13.44 22.16 25.10
N GLU A 280 -14.09 22.95 24.24
CA GLU A 280 -15.35 22.60 23.59
C GLU A 280 -15.23 21.26 22.84
N HIS A 281 -14.17 21.09 22.04
CA HIS A 281 -13.93 19.83 21.33
C HIS A 281 -13.74 18.64 22.27
N ILE A 282 -12.97 18.81 23.36
CA ILE A 282 -12.74 17.74 24.34
C ILE A 282 -14.06 17.33 25.02
N ILE A 283 -14.89 18.31 25.42
CA ILE A 283 -16.19 18.07 26.03
C ILE A 283 -17.08 17.27 25.08
N ASN A 284 -17.21 17.71 23.82
CA ASN A 284 -18.04 17.01 22.83
C ASN A 284 -17.55 15.57 22.59
N ALA A 285 -16.24 15.36 22.52
CA ALA A 285 -15.67 14.02 22.35
C ALA A 285 -15.91 13.10 23.57
N ILE A 286 -15.92 13.65 24.78
CA ILE A 286 -16.25 12.93 26.02
C ILE A 286 -17.74 12.59 26.06
N GLU A 287 -18.62 13.52 25.71
CA GLU A 287 -20.06 13.26 25.65
C GLU A 287 -20.40 12.17 24.63
N HIS A 288 -19.80 12.21 23.43
CA HIS A 288 -19.96 11.13 22.46
C HIS A 288 -19.48 9.78 23.02
N SER A 289 -18.40 9.78 23.80
CA SER A 289 -17.89 8.57 24.46
C SER A 289 -18.87 8.06 25.52
N PHE A 290 -19.57 8.94 26.25
CA PHE A 290 -20.63 8.56 27.18
C PHE A 290 -21.81 7.93 26.46
N THR A 291 -22.35 8.55 25.41
CA THR A 291 -23.46 8.00 24.63
C THR A 291 -23.11 6.64 24.01
N SER A 292 -21.89 6.51 23.47
CA SER A 292 -21.42 5.25 22.90
C SER A 292 -21.28 4.15 23.95
N ALA A 293 -20.76 4.49 25.14
CA ALA A 293 -20.60 3.54 26.22
C ALA A 293 -21.94 3.13 26.84
N GLU A 294 -22.91 4.04 26.91
CA GLU A 294 -24.28 3.76 27.34
C GLU A 294 -24.94 2.73 26.41
N SER A 295 -24.95 2.99 25.09
CA SER A 295 -25.52 2.06 24.11
C SER A 295 -24.82 0.68 24.12
N ALA A 296 -23.49 0.67 24.29
CA ALA A 296 -22.74 -0.58 24.40
C ALA A 296 -23.05 -1.33 25.70
N LEU A 297 -23.23 -0.62 26.82
CA LEU A 297 -23.61 -1.21 28.11
C LEU A 297 -25.03 -1.79 28.03
N GLU A 298 -26.01 -1.06 27.50
CA GLU A 298 -27.38 -1.54 27.29
C GLU A 298 -27.40 -2.84 26.47
N THR A 299 -26.65 -2.87 25.38
CA THR A 299 -26.53 -4.07 24.53
C THR A 299 -25.94 -5.24 25.31
N GLN A 300 -24.86 -5.01 26.08
CA GLN A 300 -24.24 -6.05 26.90
C GLN A 300 -25.18 -6.56 28.00
N LEU A 301 -25.92 -5.66 28.66
CA LEU A 301 -26.89 -6.02 29.69
C LEU A 301 -28.01 -6.90 29.12
N GLN A 302 -28.54 -6.53 27.95
CA GLN A 302 -29.56 -7.32 27.27
C GLN A 302 -29.05 -8.72 26.90
N GLU A 303 -27.85 -8.81 26.30
CA GLU A 303 -27.23 -10.11 25.99
C GLU A 303 -27.04 -10.97 27.25
N ARG A 304 -26.67 -10.37 28.40
CA ARG A 304 -26.50 -11.11 29.65
C ARG A 304 -27.81 -11.54 30.27
N ALA A 305 -28.87 -10.75 30.16
CA ALA A 305 -30.21 -11.16 30.53
C ALA A 305 -30.64 -12.40 29.72
N ASP A 306 -30.50 -12.35 28.39
CA ASP A 306 -30.89 -13.45 27.50
C ASP A 306 -30.08 -14.74 27.77
N LEU A 307 -28.76 -14.62 27.98
CA LEU A 307 -27.89 -15.75 28.31
C LEU A 307 -28.22 -16.37 29.66
N LEU A 308 -28.46 -15.54 30.69
CA LEU A 308 -28.85 -16.02 32.02
C LEU A 308 -30.19 -16.75 31.94
N SER A 309 -31.20 -16.15 31.30
CA SER A 309 -32.54 -16.73 31.15
C SER A 309 -32.46 -18.08 30.44
N THR A 310 -31.76 -18.14 29.30
CA THR A 310 -31.57 -19.38 28.52
C THR A 310 -30.84 -20.46 29.32
N ALA A 311 -29.78 -20.10 30.04
CA ALA A 311 -29.00 -21.05 30.82
C ALA A 311 -29.80 -21.61 32.02
N LEU A 312 -30.55 -20.75 32.71
CA LEU A 312 -31.39 -21.16 33.85
C LEU A 312 -32.57 -22.03 33.41
N GLU A 313 -33.19 -21.74 32.26
CA GLU A 313 -34.20 -22.62 31.66
C GLU A 313 -33.60 -23.97 31.28
N GLY A 314 -32.42 -23.98 30.65
CA GLY A 314 -31.70 -25.22 30.33
C GLY A 314 -31.35 -26.05 31.56
N PHE A 315 -31.00 -25.42 32.68
CA PHE A 315 -30.76 -26.11 33.94
C PHE A 315 -32.02 -26.69 34.57
N ARG A 316 -33.16 -25.98 34.47
CA ARG A 316 -34.46 -26.45 34.97
C ARG A 316 -34.92 -27.70 34.22
N ASP A 317 -34.70 -27.72 32.90
CA ASP A 317 -35.23 -28.75 32.01
C ASP A 317 -34.24 -29.92 31.79
N SER A 318 -33.02 -29.83 32.34
CA SER A 318 -31.98 -30.88 32.23
C SER A 318 -32.29 -32.10 33.10
N GLU A 319 -32.29 -33.30 32.51
CA GLU A 319 -32.39 -34.56 33.25
C GLU A 319 -31.09 -34.93 34.02
N GLU A 320 -29.95 -34.36 33.62
CA GLU A 320 -28.67 -34.57 34.30
C GLU A 320 -28.50 -33.61 35.49
N LYS A 321 -28.30 -34.17 36.70
CA LYS A 321 -28.00 -33.40 37.92
C LYS A 321 -26.53 -32.98 37.95
N LYS A 322 -26.22 -31.84 37.35
CA LYS A 322 -24.92 -31.17 37.49
C LYS A 322 -24.66 -30.76 38.93
N ARG A 323 -23.38 -30.67 39.35
CA ARG A 323 -23.07 -30.16 40.69
C ARG A 323 -23.34 -28.65 40.76
N PRO A 324 -23.79 -28.09 41.90
CA PRO A 324 -24.04 -26.65 42.03
C PRO A 324 -22.86 -25.75 41.64
N GLN A 325 -21.63 -26.20 41.93
CA GLN A 325 -20.40 -25.47 41.57
C GLN A 325 -20.16 -25.47 40.07
N GLU A 326 -20.42 -26.58 39.38
CA GLU A 326 -20.27 -26.69 37.92
C GLU A 326 -21.30 -25.79 37.22
N MET A 327 -22.53 -25.71 37.74
CA MET A 327 -23.56 -24.80 37.23
C MET A 327 -23.18 -23.32 37.41
N LEU A 328 -22.60 -22.95 38.56
CA LEU A 328 -22.10 -21.58 38.79
C LEU A 328 -20.89 -21.25 37.90
N GLU A 329 -19.98 -22.21 37.68
CA GLU A 329 -18.85 -22.06 36.76
C GLU A 329 -19.33 -21.87 35.32
N GLU A 330 -20.33 -22.63 34.89
CA GLU A 330 -20.96 -22.50 33.57
C GLU A 330 -21.62 -21.14 33.40
N LEU A 331 -22.43 -20.68 34.37
CA LEU A 331 -23.03 -19.33 34.35
C LEU A 331 -21.97 -18.23 34.33
N THR A 332 -20.93 -18.34 35.17
CA THR A 332 -19.83 -17.37 35.21
C THR A 332 -19.08 -17.32 33.88
N SER A 333 -18.86 -18.49 33.25
CA SER A 333 -18.23 -18.58 31.93
C SER A 333 -19.11 -17.98 30.83
N LEU A 334 -20.42 -18.21 30.86
CA LEU A 334 -21.35 -17.69 29.87
C LEU A 334 -21.48 -16.16 29.96
N VAL A 335 -21.68 -15.63 31.17
CA VAL A 335 -21.87 -14.18 31.37
C VAL A 335 -20.53 -13.43 31.31
N SER A 336 -19.40 -14.13 31.47
CA SER A 336 -18.04 -13.59 31.44
C SER A 336 -17.75 -12.54 32.53
N VAL A 337 -18.49 -12.59 33.64
CA VAL A 337 -18.27 -11.78 34.85
C VAL A 337 -18.39 -12.68 36.08
N PRO A 338 -17.59 -12.46 37.14
CA PRO A 338 -17.60 -13.33 38.32
C PRO A 338 -18.94 -13.26 39.08
N LEU A 339 -19.70 -14.34 39.10
CA LEU A 339 -20.94 -14.45 39.88
C LEU A 339 -20.65 -15.09 41.25
N ARG A 340 -21.31 -14.61 42.30
CA ARG A 340 -21.15 -15.15 43.66
C ARG A 340 -22.49 -15.51 44.25
N LEU A 341 -22.61 -16.77 44.66
CA LEU A 341 -23.79 -17.30 45.35
C LEU A 341 -23.41 -17.78 46.74
N THR A 342 -24.29 -17.54 47.71
CA THR A 342 -24.22 -18.10 49.06
C THR A 342 -24.48 -19.60 49.04
N SER A 343 -24.17 -20.29 50.14
CA SER A 343 -24.44 -21.73 50.28
C SER A 343 -25.92 -22.08 50.15
N GLU A 344 -26.82 -21.16 50.48
CA GLU A 344 -28.28 -21.33 50.31
C GLU A 344 -28.68 -21.18 48.85
N GLN A 345 -28.23 -20.12 48.18
CA GLN A 345 -28.51 -19.89 46.76
C GLN A 345 -27.91 -20.96 45.85
N LEU A 346 -26.74 -21.54 46.19
CA LEU A 346 -26.20 -22.68 45.45
C LEU A 346 -27.12 -23.91 45.52
N ARG A 347 -27.85 -24.10 46.63
CA ARG A 347 -28.86 -25.17 46.71
C ARG A 347 -30.08 -24.81 45.87
N THR A 348 -30.54 -23.56 45.94
CA THR A 348 -31.65 -23.03 45.13
C THR A 348 -31.37 -23.16 43.64
N LEU A 349 -30.12 -22.96 43.20
CA LEU A 349 -29.71 -23.14 41.80
C LEU A 349 -29.93 -24.58 41.29
N THR A 350 -30.03 -25.58 42.16
CA THR A 350 -30.33 -26.98 41.78
C THR A 350 -31.83 -27.29 41.85
N THR A 351 -32.58 -26.60 42.71
CA THR A 351 -34.00 -26.91 42.98
C THR A 351 -34.97 -26.00 42.23
N ASP A 352 -34.63 -24.72 42.09
CA ASP A 352 -35.40 -23.69 41.39
C ASP A 352 -34.46 -22.61 40.84
N PRO A 353 -33.75 -22.91 39.72
CA PRO A 353 -32.77 -21.99 39.13
C PRO A 353 -33.36 -20.63 38.74
N GLN A 354 -34.61 -20.61 38.25
CA GLN A 354 -35.27 -19.40 37.75
C GLN A 354 -35.49 -18.34 38.84
N SER A 355 -35.68 -18.74 40.10
CA SER A 355 -35.83 -17.80 41.21
C SER A 355 -34.61 -16.90 41.46
N LEU A 356 -33.43 -17.25 40.91
CA LEU A 356 -32.18 -16.51 41.06
C LEU A 356 -31.86 -15.59 39.87
N GLU A 357 -32.69 -15.57 38.82
CA GLU A 357 -32.43 -14.83 37.58
C GLU A 357 -32.19 -13.34 37.84
N ASP A 358 -33.10 -12.68 38.56
CA ASP A 358 -32.99 -11.25 38.90
C ASP A 358 -31.72 -10.95 39.70
N GLU A 359 -31.38 -11.78 40.69
CA GLU A 359 -30.21 -11.54 41.54
C GLU A 359 -28.90 -11.70 40.76
N LEU A 360 -28.80 -12.76 39.94
CA LEU A 360 -27.65 -13.00 39.07
C LEU A 360 -27.51 -11.89 38.02
N TYR A 361 -28.62 -11.43 37.45
CA TYR A 361 -28.65 -10.31 36.54
C TYR A 361 -28.16 -9.02 37.21
N GLN A 362 -28.65 -8.69 38.40
CA GLN A 362 -28.21 -7.50 39.13
C GLN A 362 -26.72 -7.54 39.50
N GLN A 363 -26.19 -8.71 39.87
CA GLN A 363 -24.75 -8.90 40.09
C GLN A 363 -23.95 -8.65 38.80
N ALA A 364 -24.37 -9.23 37.68
CA ALA A 364 -23.72 -9.04 36.39
C ALA A 364 -23.80 -7.58 35.94
N ALA A 365 -24.97 -6.95 36.09
CA ALA A 365 -25.22 -5.56 35.71
C ALA A 365 -24.34 -4.58 36.49
N THR A 366 -24.23 -4.75 37.80
CA THR A 366 -23.37 -3.92 38.66
C THR A 366 -21.90 -4.01 38.22
N GLN A 367 -21.43 -5.22 37.91
CA GLN A 367 -20.04 -5.42 37.49
C GLN A 367 -19.75 -4.86 36.10
N LEU A 368 -20.65 -5.09 35.13
CA LEU A 368 -20.51 -4.53 33.78
C LEU A 368 -20.55 -3.00 33.81
N THR A 369 -21.45 -2.42 34.61
CA THR A 369 -21.53 -0.96 34.85
C THR A 369 -20.21 -0.43 35.41
N GLY A 370 -19.68 -1.06 36.47
CA GLY A 370 -18.40 -0.66 37.06
C GLY A 370 -17.21 -0.79 36.09
N ILE A 371 -17.20 -1.80 35.22
CA ILE A 371 -16.19 -1.96 34.17
C ILE A 371 -16.31 -0.84 33.14
N ALA A 372 -17.53 -0.52 32.67
CA ALA A 372 -17.77 0.53 31.70
C ALA A 372 -17.35 1.91 32.23
N ILE A 373 -17.72 2.24 33.48
CA ILE A 373 -17.33 3.49 34.14
C ILE A 373 -15.81 3.60 34.29
N ASN A 374 -15.13 2.53 34.71
CA ASN A 374 -13.66 2.55 34.84
C ASN A 374 -12.96 2.72 33.49
N ARG A 375 -13.51 2.17 32.40
CA ARG A 375 -13.00 2.39 31.05
C ARG A 375 -13.19 3.85 30.61
N LEU A 376 -14.35 4.44 30.87
CA LEU A 376 -14.60 5.86 30.61
C LEU A 376 -13.64 6.76 31.38
N LEU A 377 -13.48 6.51 32.69
CA LEU A 377 -12.54 7.22 33.54
C LEU A 377 -11.11 7.16 32.99
N GLY A 378 -10.63 5.95 32.63
CA GLY A 378 -9.30 5.79 32.03
C GLY A 378 -9.16 6.51 30.69
N GLY A 379 -10.22 6.51 29.87
CA GLY A 379 -10.27 7.26 28.62
C GLY A 379 -10.17 8.78 28.82
N ILE A 380 -10.86 9.31 29.83
CA ILE A 380 -10.80 10.72 30.23
C ILE A 380 -9.38 11.09 30.70
N GLU A 381 -8.80 10.30 31.62
CA GLU A 381 -7.44 10.54 32.13
C GLU A 381 -6.39 10.54 31.01
N LEU A 382 -6.49 9.61 30.06
CA LEU A 382 -5.60 9.56 28.90
C LEU A 382 -5.77 10.78 27.98
N ARG A 383 -7.02 11.22 27.75
CA ARG A 383 -7.32 12.36 26.89
C ARG A 383 -6.84 13.68 27.49
N LEU A 384 -7.04 13.87 28.79
CA LEU A 384 -6.62 15.08 29.51
C LEU A 384 -5.15 15.04 29.93
N ASN A 385 -4.53 13.86 29.93
CA ASN A 385 -3.19 13.62 30.43
C ASN A 385 -2.98 14.13 31.87
N GLU A 386 -4.05 14.10 32.66
CA GLU A 386 -4.10 14.51 34.06
C GLU A 386 -4.98 13.49 34.82
N PRO A 387 -4.64 13.14 36.08
CA PRO A 387 -5.44 12.22 36.87
C PRO A 387 -6.80 12.85 37.22
N PHE A 388 -7.86 12.04 37.18
CA PHE A 388 -9.21 12.54 37.46
C PHE A 388 -9.37 12.89 38.95
N PRO A 389 -9.92 14.07 39.28
CA PRO A 389 -10.17 14.45 40.67
C PRO A 389 -11.17 13.49 41.30
N ALA A 390 -11.02 13.23 42.60
CA ALA A 390 -12.01 12.46 43.36
C ALA A 390 -12.30 11.03 42.83
N ARG A 391 -11.34 10.40 42.14
CA ARG A 391 -11.44 9.01 41.66
C ARG A 391 -11.93 8.01 42.71
N SER A 392 -11.54 8.20 43.98
CA SER A 392 -11.93 7.32 45.08
C SER A 392 -13.39 7.48 45.54
N SER A 393 -14.05 8.59 45.22
CA SER A 393 -15.45 8.84 45.56
C SER A 393 -16.41 8.60 44.41
N LEU A 394 -15.91 8.15 43.25
CA LEU A 394 -16.74 7.83 42.09
C LEU A 394 -17.63 6.62 42.41
N ASP A 395 -18.95 6.82 42.38
CA ASP A 395 -19.90 5.71 42.51
C ASP A 395 -19.89 4.90 41.22
N THR A 396 -19.35 3.68 41.27
CA THR A 396 -19.28 2.79 40.10
C THR A 396 -20.46 1.83 40.00
N SER A 397 -21.46 1.95 40.89
CA SER A 397 -22.63 1.08 40.92
C SER A 397 -23.84 1.69 40.20
N ASP A 398 -23.96 3.02 40.18
CA ASP A 398 -25.02 3.74 39.48
C ASP A 398 -24.44 4.49 38.27
N TRP A 399 -24.83 4.06 37.07
CA TRP A 399 -24.41 4.67 35.80
C TRP A 399 -24.71 6.16 35.72
N THR A 400 -25.91 6.58 36.12
CA THR A 400 -26.38 7.97 35.96
C THR A 400 -25.62 8.89 36.93
N ALA A 401 -25.47 8.44 38.18
CA ALA A 401 -24.70 9.16 39.18
C ALA A 401 -23.22 9.27 38.78
N ALA A 402 -22.63 8.19 38.27
CA ALA A 402 -21.25 8.16 37.79
C ALA A 402 -21.02 9.15 36.65
N LEU A 403 -21.87 9.13 35.61
CA LEU A 403 -21.74 10.05 34.49
C LEU A 403 -21.88 11.51 34.91
N SER A 404 -22.79 11.82 35.83
CA SER A 404 -22.94 13.17 36.39
C SER A 404 -21.67 13.65 37.10
N GLN A 405 -21.06 12.78 37.92
CA GLN A 405 -19.79 13.08 38.60
C GLN A 405 -18.63 13.23 37.61
N LEU A 406 -18.55 12.35 36.60
CA LEU A 406 -17.54 12.43 35.55
C LEU A 406 -17.65 13.74 34.76
N ARG A 407 -18.86 14.16 34.37
CA ARG A 407 -19.11 15.44 33.69
C ARG A 407 -18.62 16.62 34.51
N ALA A 408 -19.07 16.71 35.76
CA ALA A 408 -18.70 17.81 36.66
C ALA A 408 -17.18 17.88 36.87
N GLY A 409 -16.52 16.73 37.07
CA GLY A 409 -15.07 16.69 37.24
C GLY A 409 -14.29 17.06 35.98
N VAL A 410 -14.76 16.63 34.79
CA VAL A 410 -14.17 17.05 33.51
C VAL A 410 -14.29 18.55 33.31
N GLU A 411 -15.47 19.12 33.58
CA GLU A 411 -15.72 20.56 33.47
C GLU A 411 -14.82 21.36 34.42
N GLU A 412 -14.70 20.92 35.68
CA GLU A 412 -13.80 21.51 36.66
C GLU A 412 -12.33 21.45 36.22
N MET A 413 -11.86 20.29 35.73
CA MET A 413 -10.48 20.13 35.23
C MET A 413 -10.19 21.07 34.07
N LEU A 414 -11.10 21.17 33.10
CA LEU A 414 -10.94 22.01 31.92
C LEU A 414 -11.00 23.50 32.30
N GLN A 415 -11.89 23.89 33.20
CA GLN A 415 -11.98 25.26 33.72
C GLN A 415 -10.70 25.66 34.47
N ASN A 416 -10.18 24.79 35.34
CA ASN A 416 -8.91 25.00 36.02
C ASN A 416 -7.73 25.15 35.02
N ARG A 417 -7.74 24.35 33.93
CA ARG A 417 -6.76 24.46 32.86
C ARG A 417 -6.89 25.79 32.11
N HIS A 418 -8.10 26.23 31.80
CA HIS A 418 -8.38 27.54 31.19
C HIS A 418 -7.83 28.67 32.05
N GLU A 419 -8.25 28.77 33.31
CA GLU A 419 -7.81 29.83 34.23
C GLU A 419 -6.28 29.87 34.39
N ARG A 420 -5.64 28.70 34.53
CA ARG A 420 -4.18 28.57 34.62
C ARG A 420 -3.45 29.11 33.39
N LEU A 421 -4.03 28.94 32.19
CA LEU A 421 -3.41 29.35 30.93
C LEU A 421 -3.77 30.78 30.52
N THR A 422 -4.99 31.25 30.78
CA THR A 422 -5.53 32.47 30.18
C THR A 422 -5.98 33.52 31.21
N GLY A 423 -5.90 33.24 32.51
CA GLY A 423 -6.23 34.21 33.55
C GLY A 423 -5.37 35.49 33.50
N GLU A 424 -5.84 36.57 34.11
CA GLU A 424 -5.19 37.90 34.06
C GLU A 424 -3.75 37.89 34.61
N THR A 425 -3.46 37.02 35.58
CA THR A 425 -2.12 36.85 36.17
C THR A 425 -1.39 35.61 35.63
N SER A 426 -1.87 35.03 34.53
CA SER A 426 -1.35 33.78 33.98
C SER A 426 0.12 33.91 33.55
N PRO A 427 0.89 32.80 33.66
CA PRO A 427 2.25 32.74 33.11
C PRO A 427 2.31 33.07 31.61
N MET A 428 1.24 32.79 30.86
CA MET A 428 1.16 33.12 29.43
C MET A 428 1.21 34.61 29.15
N SER A 429 0.52 35.42 29.94
CA SER A 429 0.54 36.88 29.79
C SER A 429 1.97 37.42 29.92
N ARG A 430 2.69 36.97 30.95
CA ARG A 430 4.10 37.34 31.17
C ARG A 430 5.03 36.83 30.07
N GLU A 431 4.78 35.61 29.56
CA GLU A 431 5.56 35.03 28.48
C GLU A 431 5.38 35.81 27.17
N ILE A 432 4.14 36.17 26.82
CA ILE A 432 3.83 37.00 25.65
C ILE A 432 4.53 38.35 25.77
N GLU A 433 4.43 39.04 26.93
CA GLU A 433 5.15 40.29 27.17
C GLU A 433 6.68 40.14 27.02
N THR A 434 7.24 39.03 27.52
CA THR A 434 8.67 38.74 27.40
C THR A 434 9.09 38.47 25.95
N LEU A 435 8.27 37.75 25.19
CA LEU A 435 8.52 37.49 23.78
C LEU A 435 8.42 38.76 22.94
N LEU A 436 7.43 39.61 23.23
CA LEU A 436 7.25 40.89 22.56
C LEU A 436 8.43 41.82 22.83
N THR A 437 8.87 41.97 24.08
CA THR A 437 10.04 42.80 24.44
C THR A 437 11.34 42.30 23.82
N ARG A 438 11.58 40.99 23.76
CA ARG A 438 12.73 40.42 23.04
C ARG A 438 12.66 40.69 21.53
N SER A 439 11.45 40.63 20.97
CA SER A 439 11.22 40.89 19.55
C SER A 439 11.34 42.36 19.15
N GLU A 440 11.34 43.31 20.09
CA GLU A 440 11.56 44.73 19.76
C GLU A 440 12.96 45.00 19.16
N ALA A 441 13.92 44.07 19.32
CA ALA A 441 15.22 44.11 18.66
C ALA A 441 15.22 43.59 17.21
N SER A 442 14.16 42.90 16.76
CA SER A 442 14.00 42.36 15.41
C SER A 442 12.56 42.55 14.93
N GLY A 443 12.35 43.59 14.12
CA GLY A 443 11.18 43.89 13.26
C GLY A 443 9.81 43.31 13.64
N ARG A 444 8.78 44.16 13.71
CA ARG A 444 7.34 43.77 13.79
C ARG A 444 6.83 43.02 12.53
N ASP A 445 7.64 42.17 11.92
CA ASP A 445 7.35 41.43 10.72
C ASP A 445 6.44 40.22 11.01
N GLU A 446 5.88 39.65 9.95
CA GLU A 446 4.97 38.51 10.06
C GLU A 446 5.68 37.24 10.57
N SER A 447 6.95 37.06 10.20
CA SER A 447 7.78 35.94 10.64
C SER A 447 7.96 35.90 12.15
N THR A 448 8.15 37.05 12.78
CA THR A 448 8.27 37.17 14.23
C THR A 448 6.95 36.82 14.92
N ARG A 449 5.82 37.32 14.39
CA ARG A 449 4.49 36.94 14.90
C ARG A 449 4.23 35.43 14.78
N MET A 450 4.63 34.81 13.65
CA MET A 450 4.56 33.36 13.47
C MET A 450 5.42 32.59 14.46
N ARG A 451 6.64 33.05 14.76
CA ARG A 451 7.51 32.41 15.76
C ARG A 451 6.92 32.52 17.16
N ILE A 452 6.36 33.68 17.52
CA ILE A 452 5.66 33.89 18.79
C ILE A 452 4.49 32.91 18.87
N LEU A 453 3.54 32.96 17.93
CA LEU A 453 2.40 32.04 17.89
C LEU A 453 2.85 30.58 17.91
N GLY A 454 3.87 30.19 17.15
CA GLY A 454 4.38 28.82 17.13
C GLY A 454 5.01 28.36 18.45
N SER A 455 5.52 29.29 19.27
CA SER A 455 6.14 28.97 20.56
C SER A 455 5.13 28.84 21.71
N LEU A 456 4.02 29.57 21.68
CA LEU A 456 3.05 29.61 22.77
C LEU A 456 2.38 28.25 23.08
N PRO A 457 2.00 27.41 22.10
CA PRO A 457 1.48 26.07 22.37
C PRO A 457 2.43 25.14 23.10
N ILE A 458 3.74 25.36 23.02
CA ILE A 458 4.76 24.41 23.48
C ILE A 458 5.42 24.97 24.74
N ALA A 459 5.46 24.19 25.81
CA ALA A 459 6.28 24.51 26.97
C ALA A 459 7.37 23.46 27.17
N ARG A 460 8.53 23.91 27.67
CA ARG A 460 9.68 23.06 27.98
C ARG A 460 9.80 22.88 29.48
N ARG A 461 9.81 21.64 29.95
CA ARG A 461 10.10 21.31 31.36
C ARG A 461 11.31 20.41 31.44
N ALA A 462 12.19 20.70 32.38
CA ALA A 462 13.29 19.82 32.72
C ALA A 462 12.79 18.67 33.61
N PHE A 463 13.04 17.45 33.17
CA PHE A 463 12.80 16.23 33.93
C PHE A 463 14.13 15.54 34.19
N TYR A 464 14.21 14.73 35.26
CA TYR A 464 15.34 13.85 35.48
C TYR A 464 14.99 12.45 34.96
N ASP A 465 15.82 11.90 34.08
CA ASP A 465 15.66 10.53 33.60
C ASP A 465 15.97 9.51 34.72
N LYS A 466 15.78 8.22 34.45
CA LYS A 466 16.09 7.13 35.41
C LYS A 466 17.58 7.12 35.83
N ASN A 467 18.46 7.71 35.03
CA ASN A 467 19.89 7.86 35.28
C ASN A 467 20.24 9.21 35.94
N HIS A 468 19.23 9.95 36.43
CA HIS A 468 19.37 11.27 37.05
C HIS A 468 20.02 12.32 36.14
N ARG A 469 19.88 12.16 34.82
CA ARG A 469 20.28 13.17 33.83
C ARG A 469 19.11 14.10 33.59
N GLN A 470 19.38 15.41 33.61
CA GLN A 470 18.38 16.41 33.28
C GLN A 470 18.10 16.36 31.77
N VAL A 471 16.91 15.90 31.40
CA VAL A 471 16.40 15.86 30.03
C VAL A 471 15.27 16.88 29.93
N THR A 472 15.33 17.75 28.93
CA THR A 472 14.23 18.69 28.66
C THR A 472 13.20 17.97 27.79
N GLN A 473 11.94 17.98 28.21
CA GLN A 473 10.84 17.44 27.44
C GLN A 473 9.87 18.58 27.10
N ASP A 474 9.52 18.66 25.82
CA ASP A 474 8.52 19.58 25.30
C ASP A 474 7.13 18.96 25.53
N PHE A 475 6.18 19.75 26.03
CA PHE A 475 4.78 19.34 26.19
C PHE A 475 3.84 20.39 25.58
N THR A 476 2.76 19.90 24.97
CA THR A 476 1.73 20.74 24.36
C THR A 476 0.79 21.27 25.45
N ARG A 477 0.70 22.59 25.56
CA ARG A 477 -0.18 23.31 26.50
C ARG A 477 -1.60 23.44 25.97
N PHE A 478 -1.74 23.68 24.67
CA PHE A 478 -2.99 23.79 23.93
C PHE A 478 -2.70 23.66 22.42
N THR A 479 -3.72 23.57 21.56
CA THR A 479 -3.58 23.57 20.09
C THR A 479 -4.41 24.65 19.41
N TYR A 480 -3.93 25.18 18.28
CA TYR A 480 -4.68 26.12 17.46
C TYR A 480 -5.63 25.45 16.45
N THR A 481 -5.52 24.14 16.23
CA THR A 481 -6.25 23.44 15.15
C THR A 481 -7.76 23.64 15.25
N PHE A 482 -8.34 23.63 16.46
CA PHE A 482 -9.77 23.80 16.66
C PHE A 482 -10.23 25.24 16.46
N LEU A 483 -9.45 26.23 16.90
CA LEU A 483 -9.73 27.64 16.60
C LEU A 483 -9.63 27.93 15.10
N ALA A 484 -8.58 27.42 14.43
CA ALA A 484 -8.45 27.55 12.98
C ALA A 484 -9.64 26.92 12.25
N ALA A 485 -10.19 25.82 12.76
CA ALA A 485 -11.38 25.19 12.22
C ALA A 485 -12.64 26.06 12.37
N GLN A 486 -12.83 26.71 13.52
CA GLN A 486 -13.91 27.67 13.74
C GLN A 486 -13.80 28.86 12.77
N LEU A 487 -12.60 29.45 12.66
CA LEU A 487 -12.33 30.56 11.72
C LEU A 487 -12.55 30.14 10.25
N ALA A 488 -12.22 28.89 9.91
CA ALA A 488 -12.41 28.37 8.56
C ALA A 488 -13.89 28.24 8.18
N LYS A 489 -14.78 27.86 9.12
CA LYS A 489 -16.23 27.74 8.85
C LYS A 489 -16.84 29.05 8.37
N GLU A 490 -16.36 30.18 8.88
CA GLU A 490 -16.93 31.50 8.59
C GLU A 490 -16.37 32.12 7.30
N ASN A 491 -15.07 31.90 7.02
CA ASN A 491 -14.31 32.74 6.09
C ASN A 491 -13.56 31.98 4.99
N THR A 492 -13.68 30.65 4.89
CA THR A 492 -12.89 29.84 3.94
C THR A 492 -13.71 29.31 2.77
N SER A 493 -13.15 29.44 1.56
CA SER A 493 -13.63 28.79 0.35
C SER A 493 -12.57 27.90 -0.27
N GLU A 494 -12.97 26.96 -1.14
CA GLU A 494 -12.04 26.14 -1.93
C GLU A 494 -11.03 27.00 -2.71
N GLY A 495 -11.49 28.13 -3.25
CA GLY A 495 -10.67 29.08 -4.00
C GLY A 495 -9.59 29.74 -3.14
N ASP A 496 -9.89 30.07 -1.88
CA ASP A 496 -8.93 30.66 -0.95
C ASP A 496 -7.84 29.66 -0.55
N ILE A 497 -8.23 28.42 -0.20
CA ILE A 497 -7.28 27.32 0.10
C ILE A 497 -6.39 27.05 -1.10
N PHE A 498 -6.97 26.90 -2.30
CA PHE A 498 -6.21 26.65 -3.52
C PHE A 498 -5.22 27.80 -3.79
N THR A 499 -5.66 29.05 -3.65
CA THR A 499 -4.81 30.22 -3.87
C THR A 499 -3.65 30.26 -2.89
N HIS A 500 -3.89 29.97 -1.60
CA HIS A 500 -2.83 29.89 -0.59
C HIS A 500 -1.82 28.79 -0.89
N LEU A 501 -2.27 27.58 -1.22
CA LEU A 501 -1.36 26.48 -1.51
C LEU A 501 -0.59 26.69 -2.83
N ALA A 502 -1.23 27.23 -3.87
CA ALA A 502 -0.57 27.57 -5.13
C ALA A 502 0.51 28.64 -4.94
N LYS A 503 0.24 29.68 -4.12
CA LYS A 503 1.26 30.66 -3.72
C LYS A 503 2.40 30.01 -2.94
N GLY A 504 2.08 29.06 -2.05
CA GLY A 504 3.07 28.28 -1.31
C GLY A 504 4.02 27.51 -2.24
N LEU A 505 3.50 26.84 -3.27
CA LEU A 505 4.33 26.13 -4.25
C LEU A 505 5.26 27.08 -5.00
N LYS A 506 4.77 28.27 -5.36
CA LYS A 506 5.60 29.30 -5.99
C LYS A 506 6.69 29.82 -5.05
N SER A 507 6.36 30.10 -3.78
CA SER A 507 7.35 30.50 -2.77
C SER A 507 8.41 29.43 -2.55
N LEU A 508 8.02 28.14 -2.62
CA LEU A 508 8.94 27.01 -2.50
C LEU A 508 9.87 26.90 -3.72
N GLU A 509 9.34 27.11 -4.92
CA GLU A 509 10.11 27.20 -6.17
C GLU A 509 11.17 28.31 -6.10
N GLU A 510 10.79 29.51 -5.68
CA GLU A 510 11.70 30.64 -5.50
C GLU A 510 12.78 30.36 -4.45
N ALA A 511 12.42 29.68 -3.36
CA ALA A 511 13.35 29.29 -2.30
C ALA A 511 14.40 28.29 -2.81
N TRP A 512 13.98 27.25 -3.52
CA TRP A 512 14.90 26.30 -4.16
C TRP A 512 15.78 26.97 -5.21
N GLY A 513 15.23 27.86 -6.03
CA GLY A 513 15.99 28.62 -7.01
C GLY A 513 17.12 29.43 -6.38
N SER A 514 16.86 30.03 -5.21
CA SER A 514 17.87 30.78 -4.45
C SER A 514 18.94 29.87 -3.85
N VAL A 515 18.54 28.73 -3.27
CA VAL A 515 19.47 27.75 -2.69
C VAL A 515 20.36 27.12 -3.76
N GLU A 516 19.79 26.67 -4.87
CA GLU A 516 20.56 26.07 -5.96
C GLU A 516 21.50 27.06 -6.63
N PHE A 517 21.06 28.32 -6.80
CA PHE A 517 21.94 29.38 -7.29
C PHE A 517 23.16 29.58 -6.38
N ILE A 518 22.97 29.58 -5.06
CA ILE A 518 24.09 29.69 -4.09
C ILE A 518 24.97 28.43 -4.14
N ARG A 519 24.37 27.24 -4.10
CA ARG A 519 25.07 25.94 -4.08
C ARG A 519 25.95 25.74 -5.31
N LEU A 520 25.39 26.00 -6.50
CA LEU A 520 26.12 25.87 -7.76
C LEU A 520 27.11 27.02 -7.95
N GLY A 521 26.73 28.24 -7.56
CA GLY A 521 27.60 29.42 -7.65
C GLY A 521 28.87 29.37 -6.80
N GLN A 522 28.94 28.50 -5.78
CA GLN A 522 30.17 28.27 -5.00
C GLN A 522 31.28 27.59 -5.82
N ASN A 523 30.92 26.74 -6.78
CA ASN A 523 31.87 25.96 -7.58
C ASN A 523 31.83 26.30 -9.09
N ALA A 524 30.80 27.02 -9.56
CA ALA A 524 30.63 27.37 -10.96
C ALA A 524 31.36 28.66 -11.34
N VAL A 525 32.09 28.63 -12.45
CA VAL A 525 32.75 29.80 -13.06
C VAL A 525 31.90 30.34 -14.22
N LYS A 526 31.26 29.45 -14.97
CA LYS A 526 30.44 29.73 -16.16
C LYS A 526 29.02 29.20 -16.02
N LEU A 527 28.11 29.70 -16.86
CA LEU A 527 26.72 29.22 -16.94
C LEU A 527 26.60 27.75 -17.37
N ALA A 528 27.53 27.27 -18.20
CA ALA A 528 27.61 25.86 -18.59
C ALA A 528 27.76 24.90 -17.39
N ASP A 529 28.36 25.36 -16.29
CA ASP A 529 28.61 24.54 -15.10
C ASP A 529 27.33 24.21 -14.33
N PHE A 530 26.22 24.89 -14.63
CA PHE A 530 24.90 24.61 -14.05
C PHE A 530 24.20 23.40 -14.71
N ASN A 531 24.71 22.91 -15.85
CA ASN A 531 24.19 21.75 -16.60
C ASN A 531 22.66 21.79 -16.85
N LEU A 532 22.12 23.00 -17.02
CA LEU A 532 20.72 23.22 -17.35
C LEU A 532 20.44 22.90 -18.83
N PRO A 533 19.21 22.50 -19.19
CA PRO A 533 18.83 22.37 -20.59
C PRO A 533 19.10 23.66 -21.37
N ALA A 534 19.63 23.55 -22.58
CA ALA A 534 19.98 24.73 -23.41
C ALA A 534 18.78 25.67 -23.63
N GLU A 535 17.56 25.14 -23.65
CA GLU A 535 16.33 25.93 -23.76
C GLU A 535 16.08 26.82 -22.55
N SER A 536 16.50 26.37 -21.36
CA SER A 536 16.37 27.10 -20.10
C SER A 536 17.33 28.30 -20.02
N LEU A 537 18.36 28.34 -20.86
CA LEU A 537 19.40 29.38 -20.89
C LEU A 537 19.29 30.33 -22.09
N ARG A 538 18.21 30.27 -22.90
CA ARG A 538 18.09 30.96 -24.21
C ARG A 538 18.47 32.46 -24.24
N ALA A 539 18.44 33.16 -23.10
CA ALA A 539 18.81 34.58 -23.00
C ALA A 539 20.30 34.84 -22.66
N LEU A 540 21.10 33.81 -22.38
CA LEU A 540 22.47 33.90 -21.86
C LEU A 540 23.40 32.90 -22.55
N SER A 541 24.57 33.34 -23.00
CA SER A 541 25.58 32.42 -23.56
C SER A 541 26.10 31.49 -22.46
N PRO A 542 26.23 30.17 -22.70
CA PRO A 542 26.78 29.21 -21.73
C PRO A 542 28.18 29.58 -21.22
N ASP A 543 28.96 30.33 -22.02
CA ASP A 543 30.32 30.77 -21.68
C ASP A 543 30.37 32.02 -20.80
N THR A 544 29.23 32.65 -20.51
CA THR A 544 29.17 33.88 -19.72
C THR A 544 29.59 33.60 -18.27
N ALA A 545 30.52 34.41 -17.75
CA ALA A 545 30.99 34.30 -16.38
C ALA A 545 29.90 34.70 -15.38
N LEU A 546 29.74 33.94 -14.30
CA LEU A 546 28.69 34.19 -13.30
C LEU A 546 28.82 35.57 -12.62
N SER A 547 30.06 36.05 -12.49
CA SER A 547 30.38 37.38 -11.94
C SER A 547 29.91 38.54 -12.82
N SER A 548 29.80 38.33 -14.13
CA SER A 548 29.41 39.35 -15.12
C SER A 548 27.89 39.50 -15.28
N LEU A 549 27.10 38.64 -14.65
CA LEU A 549 25.64 38.69 -14.75
C LEU A 549 25.06 39.90 -14.03
N SER A 550 24.16 40.60 -14.72
CA SER A 550 23.31 41.64 -14.15
C SER A 550 22.35 41.08 -13.09
N ALA A 551 21.78 41.96 -12.27
CA ALA A 551 20.80 41.56 -11.27
C ALA A 551 19.56 40.88 -11.88
N GLU A 552 19.12 41.35 -13.05
CA GLU A 552 18.00 40.78 -13.80
C GLU A 552 18.31 39.37 -14.28
N GLN A 553 19.49 39.16 -14.90
CA GLN A 553 19.93 37.84 -15.35
C GLN A 553 20.08 36.84 -14.19
N LYS A 554 20.57 37.30 -13.02
CA LYS A 554 20.64 36.47 -11.81
C LYS A 554 19.25 36.08 -11.31
N SER A 555 18.27 36.99 -11.38
CA SER A 555 16.88 36.70 -11.01
C SER A 555 16.25 35.68 -11.94
N THR A 556 16.39 35.84 -13.26
CA THR A 556 15.93 34.86 -14.25
C THR A 556 16.55 33.49 -14.00
N LEU A 557 17.87 33.42 -13.79
CA LEU A 557 18.55 32.16 -13.54
C LEU A 557 18.03 31.45 -12.27
N ARG A 558 17.81 32.20 -11.18
CA ARG A 558 17.20 31.66 -9.95
C ARG A 558 15.81 31.08 -10.21
N ALA A 559 14.96 31.80 -10.93
CA ALA A 559 13.62 31.33 -11.26
C ALA A 559 13.69 30.03 -12.08
N THR A 560 14.54 29.98 -13.10
CA THR A 560 14.74 28.78 -13.93
C THR A 560 15.27 27.59 -13.13
N LEU A 561 16.24 27.80 -12.24
CA LEU A 561 16.77 26.76 -11.36
C LEU A 561 15.71 26.22 -10.40
N GLY A 562 14.91 27.12 -9.82
CA GLY A 562 13.79 26.79 -8.94
C GLY A 562 12.77 25.91 -9.66
N ALA A 563 12.28 26.38 -10.82
CA ALA A 563 11.33 25.65 -11.65
C ALA A 563 11.85 24.26 -12.03
N HIS A 564 13.11 24.17 -12.47
CA HIS A 564 13.72 22.89 -12.84
C HIS A 564 13.79 21.91 -11.65
N THR A 565 14.25 22.40 -10.50
CA THR A 565 14.42 21.59 -9.28
C THR A 565 13.09 21.08 -8.76
N ILE A 566 12.10 21.97 -8.63
CA ILE A 566 10.76 21.62 -8.17
C ILE A 566 10.04 20.71 -9.16
N ASN A 567 10.20 20.94 -10.46
CA ASN A 567 9.63 20.05 -11.47
C ASN A 567 10.24 18.63 -11.42
N GLY A 568 11.54 18.51 -11.20
CA GLY A 568 12.21 17.23 -10.95
C GLY A 568 11.65 16.54 -9.70
N PHE A 569 11.44 17.30 -8.63
CA PHE A 569 10.81 16.80 -7.42
C PHE A 569 9.37 16.32 -7.67
N PHE A 570 8.51 17.12 -8.32
CA PHE A 570 7.15 16.74 -8.67
C PHE A 570 7.11 15.44 -9.49
N ARG A 571 8.00 15.30 -10.48
CA ARG A 571 8.13 14.08 -11.26
C ARG A 571 8.44 12.88 -10.38
N SER A 572 9.41 13.02 -9.48
CA SER A 572 9.80 11.94 -8.56
C SER A 572 8.64 11.53 -7.63
N VAL A 573 7.90 12.49 -7.08
CA VAL A 573 6.73 12.24 -6.22
C VAL A 573 5.64 11.51 -6.98
N LEU A 574 5.24 12.03 -8.15
CA LEU A 574 4.17 11.45 -8.95
C LEU A 574 4.52 10.03 -9.40
N LEU A 575 5.72 9.80 -9.93
CA LEU A 575 6.15 8.47 -10.37
C LEU A 575 6.21 7.48 -9.21
N ARG A 576 6.71 7.91 -8.04
CA ARG A 576 6.79 7.07 -6.86
C ARG A 576 5.39 6.66 -6.37
N VAL A 577 4.51 7.64 -6.14
CA VAL A 577 3.14 7.40 -5.64
C VAL A 577 2.34 6.54 -6.61
N ILE A 578 2.38 6.83 -7.92
CA ILE A 578 1.71 6.01 -8.93
C ILE A 578 2.24 4.57 -8.90
N SER A 579 3.57 4.39 -8.83
CA SER A 579 4.16 3.05 -8.90
C SER A 579 3.88 2.21 -7.66
N GLU A 580 3.97 2.79 -6.46
CA GLU A 580 3.69 2.10 -5.20
C GLU A 580 2.22 1.64 -5.14
N LEU A 581 1.29 2.55 -5.36
CA LEU A 581 -0.15 2.24 -5.28
C LEU A 581 -0.63 1.32 -6.41
N TRP A 582 -0.01 1.40 -7.60
CA TRP A 582 -0.35 0.49 -8.70
C TRP A 582 0.01 -0.97 -8.39
N VAL A 583 1.15 -1.21 -7.73
CA VAL A 583 1.56 -2.57 -7.32
C VAL A 583 0.60 -3.14 -6.29
N GLU A 584 0.22 -2.33 -5.31
CA GLU A 584 -0.80 -2.71 -4.31
C GLU A 584 -2.14 -3.00 -4.98
N TYR A 585 -2.59 -2.14 -5.88
CA TYR A 585 -3.81 -2.35 -6.65
C TYR A 585 -3.82 -3.67 -7.43
N LEU A 586 -2.74 -3.98 -8.15
CA LEU A 586 -2.63 -5.24 -8.90
C LEU A 586 -2.75 -6.45 -7.98
N THR A 587 -2.17 -6.37 -6.78
CA THR A 587 -2.27 -7.43 -5.77
C THR A 587 -3.71 -7.59 -5.29
N ASN A 588 -4.39 -6.47 -5.03
CA ASN A 588 -5.78 -6.48 -4.57
C ASN A 588 -6.76 -6.99 -5.64
N VAL A 589 -6.53 -6.67 -6.92
CA VAL A 589 -7.37 -7.16 -8.02
C VAL A 589 -7.16 -8.65 -8.31
N GLU A 590 -5.93 -9.15 -8.15
CA GLU A 590 -5.67 -10.58 -8.24
C GLU A 590 -6.40 -11.34 -7.12
N ALA A 591 -6.36 -10.83 -5.88
CA ALA A 591 -7.12 -11.38 -4.76
C ALA A 591 -8.65 -11.34 -5.02
N LEU A 592 -9.16 -10.24 -5.58
CA LEU A 592 -10.56 -10.09 -5.97
C LEU A 592 -10.99 -11.15 -6.99
N ARG A 593 -10.15 -11.45 -7.98
CA ARG A 593 -10.45 -12.48 -8.99
C ARG A 593 -10.65 -13.84 -8.35
N VAL A 594 -9.80 -14.19 -7.36
CA VAL A 594 -9.90 -15.45 -6.62
C VAL A 594 -11.15 -15.48 -5.74
N SER A 595 -11.45 -14.39 -5.03
CA SER A 595 -12.59 -14.36 -4.11
C SER A 595 -13.95 -14.44 -4.83
N ILE A 596 -14.10 -13.77 -5.98
CA ILE A 596 -15.33 -13.79 -6.77
C ILE A 596 -15.57 -15.18 -7.38
N GLY A 597 -14.51 -15.91 -7.70
CA GLY A 597 -14.62 -17.32 -8.09
C GLY A 597 -15.28 -18.19 -7.01
N LEU A 598 -15.07 -17.86 -5.73
CA LEU A 598 -15.69 -18.54 -4.58
C LEU A 598 -17.12 -18.01 -4.29
N GLU A 599 -17.40 -16.73 -4.53
CA GLU A 599 -18.73 -16.11 -4.36
C GLU A 599 -19.73 -16.47 -5.47
N ALA A 600 -19.29 -17.06 -6.58
CA ALA A 600 -20.12 -17.49 -7.71
C ALA A 600 -21.25 -18.48 -7.34
N TYR A 601 -21.22 -19.05 -6.13
CA TYR A 601 -22.32 -19.81 -5.54
C TYR A 601 -23.61 -18.98 -5.31
N ALA A 602 -23.55 -17.65 -5.38
CA ALA A 602 -24.66 -16.73 -5.10
C ALA A 602 -25.54 -16.31 -6.30
N GLN A 603 -25.59 -17.12 -7.38
CA GLN A 603 -26.50 -16.94 -8.55
C GLN A 603 -26.37 -15.62 -9.33
N ARG A 604 -25.25 -14.90 -9.22
CA ARG A 604 -24.95 -13.68 -10.01
C ARG A 604 -23.74 -13.92 -10.91
N ASP A 605 -23.73 -13.32 -12.09
CA ASP A 605 -22.61 -13.44 -13.04
C ASP A 605 -21.29 -12.92 -12.40
N PRO A 606 -20.29 -13.81 -12.18
CA PRO A 606 -19.02 -13.47 -11.55
C PRO A 606 -18.26 -12.36 -12.30
N LEU A 607 -18.32 -12.36 -13.64
CA LEU A 607 -17.60 -11.38 -14.45
C LEU A 607 -18.19 -9.97 -14.28
N VAL A 608 -19.51 -9.87 -14.20
CA VAL A 608 -20.19 -8.58 -13.96
C VAL A 608 -19.81 -8.03 -12.59
N GLN A 609 -19.79 -8.88 -11.56
CA GLN A 609 -19.37 -8.48 -10.22
C GLN A 609 -17.91 -8.04 -10.18
N TYR A 610 -17.03 -8.78 -10.86
CA TYR A 610 -15.62 -8.43 -10.96
C TYR A 610 -15.43 -7.08 -11.62
N LYS A 611 -16.09 -6.84 -12.77
CA LYS A 611 -16.03 -5.55 -13.47
C LYS A 611 -16.49 -4.40 -12.57
N GLY A 612 -17.57 -4.58 -11.83
CA GLY A 612 -18.09 -3.58 -10.88
C GLY A 612 -17.10 -3.27 -9.77
N LYS A 613 -16.69 -4.29 -8.99
CA LYS A 613 -15.76 -4.15 -7.87
C LYS A 613 -14.38 -3.63 -8.33
N ALA A 614 -13.84 -4.15 -9.44
CA ALA A 614 -12.56 -3.70 -9.99
C ALA A 614 -12.60 -2.25 -10.47
N SER A 615 -13.73 -1.79 -11.03
CA SER A 615 -13.94 -0.39 -11.42
C SER A 615 -13.97 0.53 -10.20
N GLU A 616 -14.70 0.16 -9.15
CA GLU A 616 -14.74 0.90 -7.88
C GLU A 616 -13.34 1.00 -7.25
N MET A 617 -12.64 -0.12 -7.12
CA MET A 617 -11.26 -0.16 -6.63
C MET A 617 -10.33 0.72 -7.48
N PHE A 618 -10.53 0.76 -8.80
CA PHE A 618 -9.71 1.59 -9.68
C PHE A 618 -9.98 3.09 -9.49
N GLN A 619 -11.23 3.50 -9.27
CA GLN A 619 -11.53 4.89 -8.91
C GLN A 619 -10.92 5.25 -7.54
N GLY A 620 -10.96 4.32 -6.58
CA GLY A 620 -10.26 4.43 -5.30
C GLY A 620 -8.77 4.68 -5.49
N LEU A 621 -8.10 3.83 -6.29
CA LEU A 621 -6.68 4.00 -6.65
C LEU A 621 -6.39 5.40 -7.22
N LEU A 622 -7.21 5.90 -8.15
CA LEU A 622 -6.98 7.23 -8.73
C LEU A 622 -7.13 8.35 -7.69
N ALA A 623 -8.07 8.22 -6.75
CA ALA A 623 -8.25 9.15 -5.65
C ALA A 623 -7.06 9.10 -4.67
N GLU A 624 -6.58 7.90 -4.33
CA GLU A 624 -5.42 7.68 -3.46
C GLU A 624 -4.13 8.20 -4.09
N ILE A 625 -3.91 7.99 -5.40
CA ILE A 625 -2.78 8.56 -6.13
C ILE A 625 -2.80 10.09 -6.02
N ARG A 626 -3.97 10.71 -6.24
CA ARG A 626 -4.11 12.16 -6.15
C ARG A 626 -3.84 12.66 -4.72
N ALA A 627 -4.48 12.06 -3.72
CA ALA A 627 -4.31 12.45 -2.31
C ALA A 627 -2.86 12.24 -1.82
N GLY A 628 -2.25 11.13 -2.22
CA GLY A 628 -0.86 10.80 -1.94
C GLY A 628 0.11 11.78 -2.61
N ALA A 629 -0.14 12.17 -3.86
CA ALA A 629 0.66 13.17 -4.55
C ALA A 629 0.57 14.53 -3.84
N VAL A 630 -0.64 15.02 -3.57
CA VAL A 630 -0.89 16.32 -2.92
C VAL A 630 -0.23 16.38 -1.53
N SER A 631 -0.40 15.34 -0.71
CA SER A 631 0.17 15.27 0.64
C SER A 631 1.71 15.32 0.65
N ASN A 632 2.37 15.02 -0.46
CA ASN A 632 3.82 15.02 -0.58
C ASN A 632 4.41 16.27 -1.26
N LEU A 633 3.58 17.23 -1.73
CA LEU A 633 4.05 18.36 -2.52
C LEU A 633 4.98 19.33 -1.77
N PHE A 634 4.83 19.48 -0.45
CA PHE A 634 5.67 20.37 0.37
C PHE A 634 6.65 19.62 1.28
N VAL A 635 6.83 18.32 1.09
CA VAL A 635 7.78 17.55 1.90
C VAL A 635 9.21 18.01 1.65
N TYR A 636 9.56 18.28 0.38
CA TYR A 636 10.89 18.69 -0.04
C TYR A 636 11.08 20.21 0.08
N ARG A 637 11.52 20.63 1.26
CA ARG A 637 11.81 22.03 1.60
C ARG A 637 13.32 22.25 1.77
N PRO A 638 13.85 23.40 1.31
CA PRO A 638 15.24 23.73 1.57
C PRO A 638 15.45 23.95 3.07
N ARG A 639 16.55 23.40 3.61
CA ARG A 639 17.01 23.82 4.93
C ARG A 639 17.74 25.13 4.75
N VAL A 640 17.20 26.22 5.29
CA VAL A 640 17.97 27.45 5.42
C VAL A 640 19.15 27.13 6.34
N ALA A 641 20.37 27.26 5.83
CA ALA A 641 21.55 27.27 6.66
C ALA A 641 21.37 28.43 7.64
N THR A 642 21.02 28.11 8.87
CA THR A 642 20.92 29.08 9.95
C THR A 642 22.23 29.84 9.97
N GLN A 643 22.20 31.14 9.66
CA GLN A 643 23.33 31.99 10.00
C GLN A 643 23.56 31.79 11.50
N VAL A 644 24.78 31.40 11.83
CA VAL A 644 25.27 31.17 13.18
C VAL A 644 24.94 32.39 14.06
N SER A 645 24.05 32.22 15.04
CA SER A 645 24.18 32.69 16.44
C SER A 645 22.82 32.82 17.11
N GLU A 646 22.45 31.82 17.90
CA GLU A 646 22.06 32.02 19.30
C GLU A 646 22.18 30.65 19.98
N ALA A 647 23.26 30.47 20.73
CA ALA A 647 23.43 29.32 21.59
C ALA A 647 22.31 29.31 22.65
N PRO A 648 21.78 28.14 23.06
CA PRO A 648 20.98 28.08 24.26
C PRO A 648 21.87 28.41 25.46
N ASN A 649 21.55 29.49 26.15
CA ASN A 649 22.15 29.88 27.43
C ASN A 649 22.19 28.68 28.39
N ALA A 650 23.37 28.21 28.74
CA ALA A 650 23.59 27.42 29.95
C ALA A 650 23.51 28.37 31.17
N PRO A 651 22.89 27.96 32.29
CA PRO A 651 22.91 28.77 33.51
C PRO A 651 24.34 28.84 34.05
N ALA A 652 24.75 30.04 34.45
CA ALA A 652 25.97 30.26 35.18
C ALA A 652 25.95 29.46 36.51
N GLY A 653 26.87 28.51 36.64
CA GLY A 653 27.08 27.73 37.85
C GLY A 653 28.54 27.30 37.93
N THR A 654 29.27 27.93 38.85
CA THR A 654 30.65 27.65 39.24
C THR A 654 30.87 26.19 39.66
N ALA A 655 31.85 25.52 39.07
CA ALA A 655 32.63 24.47 39.73
C ALA A 655 33.94 24.22 38.94
N GLU A 656 35.07 24.59 39.53
CA GLU A 656 36.38 24.10 39.14
C GLU A 656 36.44 22.58 39.32
N THR A 657 36.84 21.81 38.30
CA THR A 657 37.64 20.59 38.53
C THR A 657 38.40 20.16 37.27
N GLN A 658 39.73 20.27 37.39
CA GLN A 658 40.83 19.54 36.76
C GLN A 658 40.57 18.60 35.57
N ALA A 659 41.29 18.91 34.48
CA ALA A 659 41.51 18.04 33.34
C ALA A 659 42.34 16.81 33.73
N VAL A 660 41.83 15.61 33.41
CA VAL A 660 42.63 14.39 33.29
C VAL A 660 42.24 13.71 31.98
N SER A 661 43.19 13.64 31.05
CA SER A 661 43.10 12.90 29.80
C SER A 661 43.02 11.39 30.05
N PRO A 662 42.27 10.59 29.27
CA PRO A 662 42.52 9.16 29.21
C PRO A 662 43.51 8.87 28.07
N ALA A 663 44.67 8.36 28.46
CA ALA A 663 45.58 7.67 27.57
C ALA A 663 44.99 6.30 27.18
N VAL A 664 45.22 5.94 25.92
CA VAL A 664 44.98 4.63 25.35
C VAL A 664 45.97 3.64 25.97
N SER A 665 45.47 2.54 26.52
CA SER A 665 46.25 1.30 26.63
C SER A 665 45.32 0.10 26.50
N SER A 666 45.52 -0.59 25.38
CA SER A 666 45.28 -2.02 25.21
C SER A 666 45.89 -2.81 26.36
N ASP A 667 45.13 -3.75 26.93
CA ASP A 667 45.63 -5.09 27.26
C ASP A 667 44.44 -5.99 27.67
N LEU A 668 44.30 -7.09 26.93
CA LEU A 668 43.56 -8.28 27.36
C LEU A 668 44.44 -9.06 28.34
N PRO A 669 43.83 -9.81 29.26
CA PRO A 669 44.20 -11.22 29.33
C PRO A 669 43.00 -12.18 29.40
N GLU A 670 43.32 -13.40 28.99
CA GLU A 670 42.46 -14.56 28.79
C GLU A 670 41.90 -15.19 30.07
N SER A 671 40.77 -15.88 29.87
CA SER A 671 40.24 -17.11 30.49
C SER A 671 40.38 -17.35 32.01
N ASP A 672 39.24 -17.55 32.69
CA ASP A 672 38.85 -18.87 33.20
C ASP A 672 37.41 -18.95 33.76
N GLY A 673 36.74 -20.09 33.51
CA GLY A 673 35.93 -20.78 34.52
C GLY A 673 34.46 -20.41 34.79
N TYR A 674 33.55 -21.12 34.11
CA TYR A 674 32.32 -21.78 34.62
C TYR A 674 31.46 -21.12 35.74
N ALA A 675 30.18 -20.81 35.41
CA ALA A 675 28.98 -21.33 36.10
C ALA A 675 27.69 -20.84 35.42
N GLY A 676 26.84 -21.77 34.97
CA GLY A 676 25.60 -21.47 34.25
C GLY A 676 24.42 -21.10 35.15
N ARG A 677 23.38 -20.47 34.57
CA ARG A 677 21.98 -20.62 35.00
C ARG A 677 20.96 -20.11 33.97
N LYS A 678 20.21 -21.10 33.46
CA LYS A 678 18.76 -21.13 33.17
C LYS A 678 18.10 -19.97 32.42
N ARG A 679 17.82 -20.23 31.14
CA ARG A 679 16.68 -19.68 30.40
C ARG A 679 15.36 -20.19 31.01
N HIS A 680 14.46 -19.28 31.38
CA HIS A 680 13.03 -19.57 31.50
C HIS A 680 12.29 -18.80 30.42
N LYS A 681 11.68 -19.55 29.50
CA LYS A 681 10.52 -19.13 28.71
C LYS A 681 9.38 -18.81 29.68
N LYS A 682 8.69 -17.68 29.48
CA LYS A 682 7.30 -17.53 29.90
C LYS A 682 6.49 -16.97 28.73
N ARG A 683 5.33 -17.62 28.62
CA ARG A 683 4.18 -17.37 27.77
C ARG A 683 3.75 -15.91 27.77
#